data_AF-A0A833SM45-F1
#
_entry.id   AF-A0A833SM45-F1
#
_cell.length_a   1.000
_cell.length_b   1.000
_cell.length_c   1.000
_cell.angle_alpha   90.00
_cell.angle_beta   90.00
_cell.angle_gamma   90.00
#
_symmetry.space_group_name_H-M   'P 1'
#
loop_
_entity.id
_entity.type
_entity.pdbx_description
1 polymer ?
#
loop_
_entity_poly.entity_id
_entity_poly.type
_entity_poly.pdbx_seq_one_letter_code
_entity_poly.pdbx_strand_id
1 'polypeptide(L)'
;MSARRSQFVMLLATVAIMASTSWVWDHQQIISRGIPQRFLAEQGDGNATCEEMLEKDGLKSGLNALPDFVGLQVCVNANFIEIVNAITSSSTCNLDTFLPLLVGESKYFPAFMEVIKTIFGGIMSSNSSGSANLKTTLALWSANSTKLTGFCNIMNTQAAPCIEEVLAAFIPILERDAMCCHGLYGYVELLKLLVPAGLTLEQVLFDVVNGLHQTMCTTSNSDRQVCAVSLTSYLSDVISADESSLLSAIIFRAGVPLYAAAEKDVCSSLASTSLASGLVSGASIPYYAASCCVSGLSKLLQSLDTVMTHLSGSLVAELFTLITGRQDAVTKFTSLYPVIESCAFEASCTNPNFTLSSNTSCNAISDAVSNKTRSPSSIACKLVTLCDSNNVCSDVCEAGTASVNSWAADAITFQHRLSYGETLCFTQLPATHNSVITQARGYGNRDQLFNSMLNASNAGSYMRTSNQFLSLTDQLNLGARFLELDVHYFGSALRDAHCSNLGVSLIDTLSADMVISLKSSLEASGEDSSVEWTSDLAGCLPSFSGIRAEEQRLHNESLAEISAWLARHPDDFIVLFADIGDDVASTGQTDALLELYTSVFGDRLFTPSDFDTAGSDWNRFTLEDLIRQGKQVVLVSGSEANSLMFYSRERCTGWADIPKNAAGPAGTFFGEIMNAGKISSLGGGSNGVDTPEHPANVNASTLRVFVDAGVNFVAPDGLDGSTMAATIWSWAENEPDVSISTALVISGVDGRWHGISNPSSISHLACVSNSSHMKWKVVAKGSNCPNGFETGAPQLAVENLALLSEIRAEAGAATAQLAVDLGSLLFGK
;
A
#
# COMPACT_ATOMS: atom_id res chain seq x y z
N MET A 1 -18.47 36.60 -35.86
CA MET A 1 -18.38 35.27 -35.19
C MET A 1 -16.98 34.96 -34.64
N SER A 2 -16.12 35.97 -34.41
CA SER A 2 -14.78 35.83 -33.80
C SER A 2 -14.64 36.63 -32.48
N ALA A 3 -15.72 36.73 -31.69
CA ALA A 3 -15.77 37.53 -30.46
C ALA A 3 -16.54 36.82 -29.32
N ARG A 4 -16.60 35.48 -29.31
CA ARG A 4 -17.41 34.67 -28.37
C ARG A 4 -16.74 33.36 -27.94
N ARG A 5 -15.41 33.35 -27.77
CA ARG A 5 -14.64 32.10 -27.58
C ARG A 5 -13.49 32.24 -26.57
N SER A 6 -13.79 32.69 -25.35
CA SER A 6 -12.79 32.72 -24.28
C SER A 6 -13.46 32.40 -22.94
N GLN A 7 -12.69 31.67 -22.11
CA GLN A 7 -12.87 31.42 -20.67
C GLN A 7 -13.88 30.28 -20.38
N PHE A 8 -13.39 29.10 -19.91
CA PHE A 8 -14.16 27.84 -19.66
C PHE A 8 -13.92 27.11 -18.30
N VAL A 9 -13.41 27.79 -17.27
CA VAL A 9 -12.35 27.16 -16.47
C VAL A 9 -12.50 27.26 -14.94
N MET A 10 -13.54 26.73 -14.28
CA MET A 10 -13.40 26.57 -12.80
C MET A 10 -14.28 25.57 -12.07
N LEU A 11 -15.30 25.02 -12.71
CA LEU A 11 -16.05 23.91 -12.13
C LEU A 11 -15.27 22.60 -12.13
N LEU A 12 -14.38 22.47 -13.11
CA LEU A 12 -13.32 21.47 -13.15
C LEU A 12 -12.33 21.61 -11.99
N ALA A 13 -12.27 22.75 -11.29
CA ALA A 13 -11.46 22.86 -10.09
C ALA A 13 -12.06 22.04 -8.94
N THR A 14 -13.37 21.89 -8.80
CA THR A 14 -13.95 21.03 -7.76
C THR A 14 -13.62 19.54 -8.00
N VAL A 15 -13.54 19.15 -9.27
CA VAL A 15 -13.09 17.83 -9.74
C VAL A 15 -11.58 17.67 -9.62
N ALA A 16 -10.83 18.70 -9.99
CA ALA A 16 -9.37 18.77 -9.89
C ALA A 16 -8.90 18.95 -8.46
N ILE A 17 -9.77 19.34 -7.53
CA ILE A 17 -9.50 19.49 -6.10
C ILE A 17 -9.78 18.19 -5.35
N MET A 18 -10.79 17.43 -5.78
CA MET A 18 -10.87 16.01 -5.39
C MET A 18 -9.80 15.18 -6.10
N ALA A 19 -9.34 15.56 -7.29
CA ALA A 19 -8.06 15.10 -7.83
C ALA A 19 -6.84 15.87 -7.28
N SER A 20 -7.01 16.85 -6.37
CA SER A 20 -5.91 17.55 -5.67
C SER A 20 -5.69 17.13 -4.24
N THR A 21 -6.54 16.28 -3.70
CA THR A 21 -6.08 15.34 -2.68
C THR A 21 -5.03 14.37 -3.24
N SER A 22 -4.94 14.27 -4.58
CA SER A 22 -3.91 13.54 -5.29
C SER A 22 -2.81 14.41 -5.95
N TRP A 23 -2.81 15.73 -5.72
CA TRP A 23 -1.66 16.60 -6.05
C TRP A 23 -0.43 16.35 -5.17
N VAL A 24 -0.60 15.52 -4.15
CA VAL A 24 0.35 15.37 -3.08
C VAL A 24 0.99 13.98 -3.12
N TRP A 25 0.65 13.18 -4.12
CA TRP A 25 1.13 11.83 -4.32
C TRP A 25 2.41 11.91 -5.16
N ASP A 26 3.56 12.01 -4.51
CA ASP A 26 4.85 11.99 -5.20
C ASP A 26 4.97 10.67 -5.98
N HIS A 27 4.78 10.78 -7.30
CA HIS A 27 4.72 9.68 -8.25
C HIS A 27 5.92 8.74 -8.15
N GLN A 28 7.09 9.21 -7.71
CA GLN A 28 8.28 8.37 -7.60
C GLN A 28 8.39 7.60 -6.28
N GLN A 29 7.75 8.06 -5.19
CA GLN A 29 7.84 7.39 -3.89
C GLN A 29 6.76 6.31 -3.70
N ILE A 30 5.53 6.55 -4.16
CA ILE A 30 4.44 5.56 -4.02
C ILE A 30 4.69 4.32 -4.90
N ILE A 31 5.22 4.51 -6.12
CA ILE A 31 5.61 3.40 -7.02
C ILE A 31 6.74 2.56 -6.42
N SER A 32 7.55 3.13 -5.52
CA SER A 32 8.62 2.41 -4.82
C SER A 32 8.18 1.72 -3.52
N ARG A 33 6.93 1.91 -3.05
CA ARG A 33 6.47 1.52 -1.70
C ARG A 33 5.16 0.69 -1.67
N GLY A 34 4.83 -0.03 -2.75
CA GLY A 34 3.87 -1.16 -2.67
C GLY A 34 2.37 -0.88 -2.81
N ILE A 35 1.89 0.37 -2.96
CA ILE A 35 0.49 0.65 -3.33
C ILE A 35 0.38 0.63 -4.88
N PRO A 36 -0.50 -0.19 -5.48
CA PRO A 36 -0.12 -1.18 -6.49
C PRO A 36 0.49 -0.68 -7.81
N GLN A 37 1.50 -1.44 -8.22
CA GLN A 37 2.25 -1.35 -9.46
C GLN A 37 1.36 -1.57 -10.71
N ARG A 38 1.56 -0.67 -11.70
CA ARG A 38 1.09 -0.67 -13.10
C ARG A 38 -0.15 0.16 -13.47
N PHE A 39 -0.34 1.32 -12.83
CA PHE A 39 -1.21 2.36 -13.39
C PHE A 39 -0.64 3.10 -14.62
N LEU A 40 0.64 2.93 -14.96
CA LEU A 40 1.29 3.71 -16.02
C LEU A 40 2.25 2.86 -16.87
N ALA A 41 1.78 2.40 -18.02
CA ALA A 41 2.63 1.91 -19.10
C ALA A 41 2.70 2.99 -20.21
N GLU A 42 3.92 3.47 -20.44
CA GLU A 42 4.44 4.11 -21.65
C GLU A 42 3.87 5.49 -22.07
N GLN A 43 4.68 6.53 -21.82
CA GLN A 43 4.69 7.75 -22.63
C GLN A 43 5.16 7.42 -24.06
N GLY A 44 4.20 7.14 -24.94
CA GLY A 44 4.40 7.12 -26.38
C GLY A 44 4.10 8.48 -27.01
N ASP A 45 5.15 9.24 -27.32
CA ASP A 45 5.26 10.13 -28.50
C ASP A 45 4.14 11.18 -28.79
N GLY A 46 3.39 11.63 -27.78
CA GLY A 46 2.28 12.60 -27.94
C GLY A 46 2.40 13.92 -27.16
N ASN A 47 3.41 14.10 -26.31
CA ASN A 47 3.45 15.25 -25.39
C ASN A 47 3.68 16.58 -26.13
N ALA A 48 4.48 16.58 -27.20
CA ALA A 48 4.76 17.77 -28.01
C ALA A 48 3.51 18.27 -28.77
N THR A 49 2.63 17.39 -29.25
CA THR A 49 1.39 17.79 -29.94
C THR A 49 0.33 18.32 -28.98
N CYS A 50 0.27 17.80 -27.75
CA CYS A 50 -0.62 18.27 -26.69
C CYS A 50 -0.26 19.68 -26.19
N GLU A 51 1.01 19.94 -25.90
CA GLU A 51 1.47 21.28 -25.49
C GLU A 51 1.37 22.32 -26.62
N GLU A 52 1.70 21.93 -27.87
CA GLU A 52 1.53 22.80 -29.04
C GLU A 52 0.07 23.21 -29.30
N MET A 53 -0.90 22.35 -28.96
CA MET A 53 -2.33 22.67 -29.05
C MET A 53 -2.72 23.77 -28.04
N LEU A 54 -2.10 23.81 -26.86
CA LEU A 54 -2.33 24.88 -25.88
C LEU A 54 -1.71 26.22 -26.32
N GLU A 55 -0.55 26.18 -26.99
CA GLU A 55 0.16 27.38 -27.45
C GLU A 55 -0.51 28.08 -28.64
N LYS A 56 -1.22 27.33 -29.50
CA LYS A 56 -1.88 27.85 -30.71
C LYS A 56 -3.31 28.36 -30.48
N ASP A 57 -3.85 28.24 -29.26
CA ASP A 57 -5.28 28.45 -29.00
C ASP A 57 -5.63 29.76 -28.27
N GLY A 58 -6.77 30.35 -28.63
CA GLY A 58 -7.29 31.61 -28.07
C GLY A 58 -7.88 31.50 -26.65
N LEU A 59 -7.87 30.29 -26.08
CA LEU A 59 -8.36 29.97 -24.72
C LEU A 59 -7.29 30.07 -23.63
N LYS A 60 -6.01 30.29 -23.99
CA LYS A 60 -4.86 30.28 -23.08
C LYS A 60 -5.05 31.14 -21.81
N SER A 61 -5.61 32.35 -21.93
CA SER A 61 -5.83 33.23 -20.78
C SER A 61 -6.90 32.72 -19.81
N GLY A 62 -7.91 32.02 -20.32
CA GLY A 62 -8.92 31.34 -19.52
C GLY A 62 -8.33 30.10 -18.85
N LEU A 63 -7.68 29.22 -19.62
CA LEU A 63 -7.10 27.95 -19.15
C LEU A 63 -5.99 28.12 -18.12
N ASN A 64 -5.18 29.19 -18.20
CA ASN A 64 -4.16 29.52 -17.20
C ASN A 64 -4.74 29.83 -15.81
N ALA A 65 -6.06 30.02 -15.67
CA ALA A 65 -6.73 30.14 -14.38
C ALA A 65 -7.11 28.78 -13.76
N LEU A 66 -7.08 27.67 -14.54
CA LEU A 66 -7.04 26.33 -13.94
C LEU A 66 -5.68 26.17 -13.26
N PRO A 67 -5.62 25.55 -12.08
CA PRO A 67 -4.36 25.03 -11.61
C PRO A 67 -3.88 23.98 -12.63
N ASP A 68 -2.65 24.13 -13.14
CA ASP A 68 -2.10 23.19 -14.11
C ASP A 68 -1.71 21.89 -13.40
N PHE A 69 -2.66 20.96 -13.32
CA PHE A 69 -2.47 19.65 -12.71
C PHE A 69 -2.32 18.58 -13.78
N VAL A 70 -1.14 17.97 -13.93
CA VAL A 70 -0.98 16.71 -14.67
C VAL A 70 -1.68 16.75 -16.05
N GLY A 71 -1.56 17.89 -16.73
CA GLY A 71 -2.15 18.13 -18.05
C GLY A 71 -3.64 18.52 -18.06
N LEU A 72 -4.26 18.89 -16.93
CA LEU A 72 -5.67 19.33 -16.83
C LEU A 72 -6.00 20.43 -17.84
N GLN A 73 -5.17 21.46 -17.94
CA GLN A 73 -5.37 22.54 -18.90
C GLN A 73 -5.42 22.01 -20.33
N VAL A 74 -4.52 21.09 -20.66
CA VAL A 74 -4.38 20.53 -22.00
C VAL A 74 -5.50 19.55 -22.32
N CYS A 75 -5.90 18.69 -21.38
CA CYS A 75 -7.04 17.78 -21.49
C CYS A 75 -8.35 18.53 -21.72
N VAL A 76 -8.62 19.58 -20.91
CA VAL A 76 -9.81 20.40 -21.05
C VAL A 76 -9.81 21.13 -22.39
N ASN A 77 -8.67 21.64 -22.85
CA ASN A 77 -8.56 22.29 -24.16
C ASN A 77 -8.86 21.31 -25.30
N ALA A 78 -8.26 20.12 -25.26
CA ALA A 78 -8.43 19.08 -26.28
C ALA A 78 -9.88 18.58 -26.40
N ASN A 79 -10.64 18.60 -25.29
CA ASN A 79 -12.01 18.07 -25.22
C ASN A 79 -13.08 19.17 -25.01
N PHE A 80 -12.72 20.43 -25.20
CA PHE A 80 -13.55 21.60 -24.90
C PHE A 80 -14.95 21.54 -25.55
N ILE A 81 -15.04 21.14 -26.82
CA ILE A 81 -16.33 21.08 -27.56
C ILE A 81 -17.30 20.12 -26.89
N GLU A 82 -16.83 18.98 -26.42
CA GLU A 82 -17.67 17.97 -25.78
C GLU A 82 -18.21 18.46 -24.45
N ILE A 83 -17.35 19.07 -23.63
CA ILE A 83 -17.76 19.62 -22.33
C ILE A 83 -18.75 20.78 -22.53
N VAL A 84 -18.50 21.68 -23.49
CA VAL A 84 -19.43 22.79 -23.79
C VAL A 84 -20.78 22.26 -24.27
N ASN A 85 -20.78 21.27 -25.17
CA ASN A 85 -22.02 20.72 -25.72
C ASN A 85 -22.87 20.09 -24.61
N ALA A 86 -22.25 19.36 -23.69
CA ALA A 86 -22.94 18.81 -22.52
C ALA A 86 -23.59 19.91 -21.67
N ILE A 87 -22.83 20.95 -21.31
CA ILE A 87 -23.34 22.08 -20.52
C ILE A 87 -24.47 22.82 -21.24
N THR A 88 -24.30 23.16 -22.52
CA THR A 88 -25.30 23.94 -23.27
C THR A 88 -26.63 23.22 -23.48
N SER A 89 -26.67 21.90 -23.28
CA SER A 89 -27.88 21.09 -23.34
C SER A 89 -28.67 21.03 -22.03
N SER A 90 -28.09 21.51 -20.93
CA SER A 90 -28.67 21.44 -19.59
C SER A 90 -29.70 22.54 -19.31
N SER A 91 -30.76 22.19 -18.59
CA SER A 91 -31.73 23.14 -18.04
C SER A 91 -31.29 23.82 -16.74
N THR A 92 -30.35 23.23 -16.00
CA THR A 92 -29.86 23.72 -14.70
C THR A 92 -28.59 24.56 -14.85
N CYS A 93 -27.73 24.24 -15.82
CA CYS A 93 -26.54 25.03 -16.15
C CYS A 93 -26.49 25.43 -17.62
N ASN A 94 -27.00 26.61 -17.94
CA ASN A 94 -26.85 27.17 -19.28
C ASN A 94 -25.57 28.04 -19.38
N LEU A 95 -25.25 28.47 -20.60
CA LEU A 95 -24.08 29.31 -20.87
C LEU A 95 -24.13 30.65 -20.10
N ASP A 96 -25.31 31.22 -19.86
CA ASP A 96 -25.45 32.49 -19.13
C ASP A 96 -25.18 32.33 -17.62
N THR A 97 -25.44 31.15 -17.05
CA THR A 97 -25.09 30.80 -15.66
C THR A 97 -23.61 30.45 -15.53
N PHE A 98 -23.08 29.71 -16.52
CA PHE A 98 -21.73 29.17 -16.49
C PHE A 98 -20.67 30.23 -16.83
N LEU A 99 -20.93 31.08 -17.82
CA LEU A 99 -19.97 32.06 -18.34
C LEU A 99 -19.48 33.04 -17.26
N PRO A 100 -20.32 33.66 -16.39
CA PRO A 100 -19.84 34.57 -15.35
C PRO A 100 -18.88 33.96 -14.33
N LEU A 101 -19.01 32.66 -14.01
CA LEU A 101 -18.05 31.92 -13.16
C LEU A 101 -16.71 31.75 -13.87
N LEU A 102 -16.82 31.47 -15.17
CA LEU A 102 -15.76 31.20 -16.10
C LEU A 102 -14.84 32.38 -16.35
N VAL A 103 -15.45 33.53 -16.58
CA VAL A 103 -14.78 34.78 -16.93
C VAL A 103 -14.37 35.55 -15.68
N GLY A 104 -14.83 35.13 -14.50
CA GLY A 104 -14.58 35.79 -13.22
C GLY A 104 -15.32 37.13 -13.05
N GLU A 105 -16.32 37.41 -13.89
CA GLU A 105 -17.06 38.68 -13.93
C GLU A 105 -18.29 38.68 -12.99
N SER A 106 -18.60 37.55 -12.36
CA SER A 106 -19.68 37.50 -11.37
C SER A 106 -19.36 38.40 -10.18
N LYS A 107 -20.34 39.20 -9.73
CA LYS A 107 -20.19 40.20 -8.65
C LYS A 107 -19.54 39.63 -7.39
N TYR A 108 -19.83 38.38 -7.05
CA TYR A 108 -19.35 37.71 -5.84
C TYR A 108 -18.19 36.74 -6.11
N PHE A 109 -17.67 36.67 -7.34
CA PHE A 109 -16.56 35.80 -7.71
C PHE A 109 -15.30 35.99 -6.85
N PRO A 110 -14.86 37.23 -6.50
CA PRO A 110 -13.69 37.39 -5.64
C PRO A 110 -13.89 36.80 -4.23
N ALA A 111 -15.10 36.90 -3.69
CA ALA A 111 -15.43 36.30 -2.39
C ALA A 111 -15.48 34.77 -2.47
N PHE A 112 -16.07 34.23 -3.54
CA PHE A 112 -16.08 32.79 -3.81
C PHE A 112 -14.64 32.24 -3.91
N MET A 113 -13.77 32.90 -4.66
CA MET A 113 -12.38 32.46 -4.83
C MET A 113 -11.55 32.55 -3.57
N GLU A 114 -11.76 33.59 -2.75
CA GLU A 114 -11.09 33.71 -1.46
C GLU A 114 -11.50 32.55 -0.54
N VAL A 115 -12.80 32.26 -0.44
CA VAL A 115 -13.31 31.16 0.38
C VAL A 115 -12.80 29.80 -0.12
N ILE A 116 -12.85 29.53 -1.43
CA ILE A 116 -12.32 28.27 -2.01
C ILE A 116 -10.82 28.12 -1.71
N LYS A 117 -10.03 29.18 -1.89
CA LYS A 117 -8.59 29.15 -1.57
C LYS A 117 -8.31 28.88 -0.09
N THR A 118 -9.16 29.35 0.81
CA THR A 118 -9.02 29.10 2.25
C THR A 118 -9.50 27.71 2.64
N ILE A 119 -10.58 27.20 2.04
CA ILE A 119 -11.04 25.80 2.21
C ILE A 119 -9.88 24.84 1.92
N PHE A 120 -9.19 25.06 0.80
CA PHE A 120 -8.06 24.25 0.35
C PHE A 120 -6.70 24.91 0.60
N GLY A 121 -6.61 25.79 1.60
CA GLY A 121 -5.35 26.43 1.97
C GLY A 121 -4.32 25.37 2.37
N GLY A 122 -3.07 25.55 1.93
CA GLY A 122 -2.02 24.52 2.06
C GLY A 122 -2.01 23.46 0.94
N ILE A 123 -3.13 23.26 0.23
CA ILE A 123 -3.25 22.30 -0.90
C ILE A 123 -3.01 23.00 -2.24
N MET A 124 -3.49 24.24 -2.41
CA MET A 124 -3.55 24.93 -3.71
C MET A 124 -2.47 26.02 -3.94
N SER A 125 -1.33 26.03 -3.25
CA SER A 125 -0.32 27.08 -3.50
C SER A 125 1.14 26.62 -3.45
N SER A 126 1.75 26.62 -4.64
CA SER A 126 3.13 27.04 -4.83
C SER A 126 3.21 28.59 -4.84
N ASN A 127 4.13 29.15 -4.06
CA ASN A 127 4.63 30.53 -4.16
C ASN A 127 3.62 31.70 -4.11
N SER A 128 2.96 31.93 -2.96
CA SER A 128 2.53 33.30 -2.63
C SER A 128 2.92 33.67 -1.20
N SER A 129 3.97 34.48 -1.09
CA SER A 129 4.55 35.05 0.15
C SER A 129 3.67 36.12 0.82
N GLY A 130 2.35 35.91 0.87
CA GLY A 130 1.42 36.92 1.40
C GLY A 130 0.03 36.44 1.78
N SER A 131 -0.22 35.14 1.99
CA SER A 131 -1.53 34.70 2.48
C SER A 131 -1.71 35.12 3.95
N ALA A 132 -2.83 35.77 4.25
CA ALA A 132 -3.23 36.03 5.63
C ALA A 132 -3.39 34.71 6.39
N ASN A 133 -3.01 34.73 7.66
CA ASN A 133 -3.20 33.63 8.60
C ASN A 133 -4.67 33.16 8.64
N LEU A 134 -4.93 31.84 8.66
CA LEU A 134 -6.29 31.28 8.66
C LEU A 134 -7.11 31.81 9.85
N LYS A 135 -6.56 31.76 11.06
CA LYS A 135 -7.20 32.27 12.29
C LYS A 135 -7.70 33.70 12.14
N THR A 136 -6.83 34.60 11.65
CA THR A 136 -7.18 36.00 11.42
C THR A 136 -8.25 36.15 10.33
N THR A 137 -8.16 35.34 9.28
CA THR A 137 -9.13 35.35 8.17
C THR A 137 -10.53 34.94 8.65
N LEU A 138 -10.62 33.87 9.44
CA LEU A 138 -11.88 33.40 10.01
C LEU A 138 -12.49 34.40 10.99
N ALA A 139 -11.68 35.04 11.83
CA ALA A 139 -12.14 36.10 12.73
C ALA A 139 -12.68 37.34 11.98
N LEU A 140 -12.09 37.68 10.82
CA LEU A 140 -12.60 38.76 9.97
C LEU A 140 -13.93 38.39 9.31
N TRP A 141 -14.08 37.14 8.88
CA TRP A 141 -15.32 36.65 8.26
C TRP A 141 -16.46 36.51 9.26
N SER A 142 -16.17 36.14 10.51
CA SER A 142 -17.19 36.10 11.57
C SER A 142 -17.67 37.51 11.94
N ALA A 143 -16.78 38.50 11.93
CA ALA A 143 -17.14 39.91 12.15
C ALA A 143 -17.85 40.56 10.94
N ASN A 144 -17.56 40.09 9.72
CA ASN A 144 -18.17 40.58 8.48
C ASN A 144 -18.52 39.44 7.52
N SER A 145 -19.78 39.02 7.55
CA SER A 145 -20.30 37.89 6.78
C SER A 145 -20.43 38.12 5.27
N THR A 146 -20.01 39.28 4.75
CA THR A 146 -20.10 39.61 3.31
C THR A 146 -19.36 38.59 2.45
N LYS A 147 -18.20 38.08 2.91
CA LYS A 147 -17.41 37.08 2.18
C LYS A 147 -18.14 35.73 2.10
N LEU A 148 -18.61 35.24 3.26
CA LEU A 148 -19.36 33.98 3.37
C LEU A 148 -20.68 34.05 2.58
N THR A 149 -21.42 35.15 2.70
CA THR A 149 -22.65 35.40 1.94
C THR A 149 -22.38 35.45 0.44
N GLY A 150 -21.28 36.09 0.03
CA GLY A 150 -20.85 36.13 -1.37
C GLY A 150 -20.56 34.75 -1.93
N PHE A 151 -19.81 33.92 -1.18
CA PHE A 151 -19.55 32.52 -1.53
C PHE A 151 -20.86 31.73 -1.68
N CYS A 152 -21.76 31.82 -0.70
CA CYS A 152 -23.03 31.10 -0.73
C CYS A 152 -23.95 31.56 -1.86
N ASN A 153 -23.93 32.84 -2.25
CA ASN A 153 -24.65 33.32 -3.42
C ASN A 153 -24.16 32.64 -4.70
N ILE A 154 -22.83 32.53 -4.87
CA ILE A 154 -22.25 31.85 -6.04
C ILE A 154 -22.58 30.36 -6.03
N MET A 155 -22.41 29.68 -4.88
CA MET A 155 -22.74 28.26 -4.76
C MET A 155 -24.20 27.97 -5.13
N ASN A 156 -25.14 28.76 -4.61
CA ASN A 156 -26.57 28.55 -4.85
C ASN A 156 -27.05 28.91 -6.26
N THR A 157 -26.45 29.91 -6.91
CA THR A 157 -27.00 30.46 -8.17
C THR A 157 -26.21 30.11 -9.42
N GLN A 158 -24.94 29.72 -9.26
CA GLN A 158 -24.03 29.54 -10.38
C GLN A 158 -23.25 28.23 -10.27
N ALA A 159 -22.51 28.01 -9.18
CA ALA A 159 -21.55 26.91 -9.11
C ALA A 159 -22.25 25.54 -8.98
N ALA A 160 -23.09 25.34 -7.96
CA ALA A 160 -23.76 24.05 -7.76
C ALA A 160 -24.65 23.63 -8.93
N PRO A 161 -25.47 24.51 -9.56
CA PRO A 161 -26.23 24.17 -10.76
C PRO A 161 -25.39 23.62 -11.92
N CYS A 162 -24.14 24.04 -12.00
CA CYS A 162 -23.24 23.62 -13.07
C CYS A 162 -22.39 22.40 -12.72
N ILE A 163 -22.10 22.15 -11.43
CA ILE A 163 -21.11 21.12 -11.00
C ILE A 163 -21.55 19.75 -11.50
N GLU A 164 -22.84 19.48 -11.39
CA GLU A 164 -23.48 18.25 -11.85
C GLU A 164 -23.21 17.97 -13.33
N GLU A 165 -23.45 18.97 -14.18
CA GLU A 165 -23.30 18.86 -15.63
C GLU A 165 -21.83 18.75 -16.07
N VAL A 166 -20.94 19.50 -15.41
CA VAL A 166 -19.51 19.43 -15.73
C VAL A 166 -18.92 18.09 -15.33
N LEU A 167 -19.28 17.56 -14.17
CA LEU A 167 -18.79 16.26 -13.72
C LEU A 167 -19.31 15.13 -14.63
N ALA A 168 -20.61 15.14 -14.95
CA ALA A 168 -21.21 14.16 -15.86
C ALA A 168 -20.60 14.19 -17.27
N ALA A 169 -20.13 15.36 -17.74
CA ALA A 169 -19.43 15.48 -19.01
C ALA A 169 -17.96 15.05 -18.92
N PHE A 170 -17.28 15.38 -17.82
CA PHE A 170 -15.83 15.26 -17.73
C PHE A 170 -15.36 13.87 -17.30
N ILE A 171 -16.06 13.20 -16.38
CA ILE A 171 -15.68 11.85 -15.95
C ILE A 171 -15.59 10.87 -17.14
N PRO A 172 -16.59 10.78 -18.04
CA PRO A 172 -16.50 9.89 -19.20
C PRO A 172 -15.34 10.20 -20.16
N ILE A 173 -14.93 11.47 -20.26
CA ILE A 173 -13.77 11.89 -21.06
C ILE A 173 -12.48 11.32 -20.44
N LEU A 174 -12.37 11.37 -19.12
CA LEU A 174 -11.21 10.84 -18.41
C LEU A 174 -11.19 9.31 -18.44
N GLU A 175 -12.33 8.65 -18.22
CA GLU A 175 -12.42 7.17 -18.15
C GLU A 175 -12.04 6.47 -19.46
N ARG A 176 -12.28 7.10 -20.61
CA ARG A 176 -11.91 6.56 -21.92
C ARG A 176 -10.49 6.93 -22.35
N ASP A 177 -9.70 7.52 -21.44
CA ASP A 177 -8.35 8.04 -21.70
C ASP A 177 -8.29 8.90 -22.96
N ALA A 178 -9.14 9.95 -23.00
CA ALA A 178 -9.23 10.83 -24.15
C ALA A 178 -7.91 11.58 -24.43
N MET A 179 -7.80 12.13 -25.65
CA MET A 179 -6.59 12.85 -26.10
C MET A 179 -6.14 13.90 -25.07
N CYS A 180 -4.86 13.82 -24.69
CA CYS A 180 -4.19 14.67 -23.69
C CYS A 180 -4.71 14.54 -22.24
N CYS A 181 -5.45 13.47 -21.90
CA CYS A 181 -6.01 13.24 -20.56
C CYS A 181 -5.35 12.07 -19.80
N HIS A 182 -4.35 11.40 -20.37
CA HIS A 182 -3.72 10.19 -19.79
C HIS A 182 -3.23 10.36 -18.35
N GLY A 183 -2.61 11.51 -18.04
CA GLY A 183 -2.22 11.80 -16.67
C GLY A 183 -3.40 11.78 -15.68
N LEU A 184 -4.54 12.34 -16.09
CA LEU A 184 -5.77 12.45 -15.28
C LEU A 184 -6.54 11.13 -15.18
N TYR A 185 -6.44 10.26 -16.19
CA TYR A 185 -7.05 8.93 -16.15
C TYR A 185 -6.57 8.13 -14.94
N GLY A 186 -5.25 8.13 -14.66
CA GLY A 186 -4.70 7.45 -13.48
C GLY A 186 -5.30 7.96 -12.16
N TYR A 187 -5.53 9.27 -12.03
CA TYR A 187 -6.16 9.86 -10.85
C TYR A 187 -7.64 9.50 -10.71
N VAL A 188 -8.38 9.41 -11.82
CA VAL A 188 -9.77 8.95 -11.79
C VAL A 188 -9.86 7.49 -11.34
N GLU A 189 -8.95 6.63 -11.80
CA GLU A 189 -8.89 5.25 -11.32
C GLU A 189 -8.59 5.18 -9.82
N LEU A 190 -7.75 6.07 -9.30
CA LEU A 190 -7.47 6.15 -7.87
C LEU A 190 -8.67 6.69 -7.07
N LEU A 191 -9.40 7.69 -7.61
CA LEU A 191 -10.64 8.18 -7.00
C LEU A 191 -11.73 7.12 -6.95
N LYS A 192 -11.78 6.22 -7.94
CA LYS A 192 -12.70 5.08 -7.95
C LYS A 192 -12.48 4.11 -6.80
N LEU A 193 -11.27 4.05 -6.22
CA LEU A 193 -10.99 3.27 -5.01
C LEU A 193 -11.75 3.81 -3.78
N LEU A 194 -12.11 5.10 -3.79
CA LEU A 194 -12.86 5.74 -2.70
C LEU A 194 -14.37 5.47 -2.78
N VAL A 195 -14.86 4.84 -3.86
CA VAL A 195 -16.29 4.76 -4.16
C VAL A 195 -16.94 3.57 -3.45
N PRO A 196 -17.81 3.81 -2.45
CA PRO A 196 -18.50 2.75 -1.75
C PRO A 196 -19.35 1.89 -2.69
N ALA A 197 -19.46 0.60 -2.35
CA ALA A 197 -20.25 -0.34 -3.12
C ALA A 197 -21.70 0.16 -3.31
N GLY A 198 -22.15 0.21 -4.57
CA GLY A 198 -23.48 0.69 -4.93
C GLY A 198 -23.57 2.21 -5.20
N LEU A 199 -22.50 2.97 -5.00
CA LEU A 199 -22.43 4.38 -5.39
C LEU A 199 -21.64 4.57 -6.69
N THR A 200 -21.84 5.72 -7.34
CA THR A 200 -20.98 6.17 -8.45
C THR A 200 -19.95 7.17 -7.93
N LEU A 201 -18.90 7.42 -8.71
CA LEU A 201 -17.92 8.45 -8.38
C LEU A 201 -18.63 9.81 -8.20
N GLU A 202 -19.48 10.21 -9.15
CA GLU A 202 -20.27 11.44 -9.08
C GLU A 202 -21.05 11.56 -7.77
N GLN A 203 -21.70 10.49 -7.35
CA GLN A 203 -22.50 10.47 -6.14
C GLN A 203 -21.65 10.78 -4.90
N VAL A 204 -20.50 10.14 -4.76
CA VAL A 204 -19.57 10.39 -3.64
C VAL A 204 -19.08 11.84 -3.64
N LEU A 205 -18.71 12.35 -4.82
CA LEU A 205 -18.29 13.74 -4.99
C LEU A 205 -19.42 14.72 -4.63
N PHE A 206 -20.66 14.44 -5.04
CA PHE A 206 -21.82 15.26 -4.75
C PHE A 206 -22.19 15.25 -3.27
N ASP A 207 -22.09 14.11 -2.58
CA ASP A 207 -22.43 14.00 -1.17
C ASP A 207 -21.47 14.81 -0.28
N VAL A 208 -20.17 14.83 -0.62
CA VAL A 208 -19.18 15.69 0.06
C VAL A 208 -19.44 17.17 -0.23
N VAL A 209 -19.66 17.53 -1.50
CA VAL A 209 -19.94 18.92 -1.88
C VAL A 209 -21.25 19.42 -1.27
N ASN A 210 -22.29 18.60 -1.25
CA ASN A 210 -23.57 18.92 -0.61
C ASN A 210 -23.41 19.09 0.90
N GLY A 211 -22.67 18.21 1.57
CA GLY A 211 -22.37 18.35 3.00
C GLY A 211 -21.64 19.66 3.32
N LEU A 212 -20.60 19.99 2.56
CA LEU A 212 -19.85 21.24 2.72
C LEU A 212 -20.73 22.47 2.42
N HIS A 213 -21.51 22.42 1.34
CA HIS A 213 -22.42 23.49 0.96
C HIS A 213 -23.49 23.72 2.03
N GLN A 214 -24.07 22.65 2.60
CA GLN A 214 -25.02 22.75 3.70
C GLN A 214 -24.36 23.26 4.98
N THR A 215 -23.15 22.81 5.30
CA THR A 215 -22.38 23.31 6.46
C THR A 215 -22.18 24.82 6.39
N MET A 216 -21.83 25.33 5.21
CA MET A 216 -21.48 26.74 5.05
C MET A 216 -22.68 27.65 4.78
N CYS A 217 -23.64 27.18 3.99
CA CYS A 217 -24.66 28.04 3.35
C CYS A 217 -26.09 27.82 3.82
N THR A 218 -26.30 26.92 4.79
CA THR A 218 -27.54 26.91 5.56
C THR A 218 -27.71 28.25 6.24
N THR A 219 -28.92 28.81 6.22
CA THR A 219 -29.21 30.13 6.80
C THR A 219 -30.07 29.96 8.04
N SER A 220 -29.66 30.56 9.15
CA SER A 220 -30.46 30.59 10.37
C SER A 220 -31.59 31.61 10.22
N ASN A 221 -32.82 31.21 10.56
CA ASN A 221 -33.99 32.08 10.41
C ASN A 221 -34.08 33.13 11.54
N SER A 222 -33.38 32.92 12.66
CA SER A 222 -33.43 33.82 13.83
C SER A 222 -32.61 35.09 13.62
N ASP A 223 -31.43 34.98 13.02
CA ASP A 223 -30.48 36.07 12.78
C ASP A 223 -30.30 36.41 11.27
N ARG A 224 -30.86 35.59 10.38
CA ARG A 224 -30.72 35.67 8.92
C ARG A 224 -29.26 35.65 8.44
N GLN A 225 -28.37 35.05 9.23
CA GLN A 225 -26.97 34.84 8.85
C GLN A 225 -26.77 33.41 8.33
N VAL A 226 -25.76 33.25 7.49
CA VAL A 226 -25.29 31.91 7.10
C VAL A 226 -24.62 31.24 8.29
N CYS A 227 -24.88 29.95 8.49
CA CYS A 227 -24.35 29.13 9.58
C CYS A 227 -22.82 29.13 9.66
N ALA A 228 -22.13 29.36 8.53
CA ALA A 228 -20.69 29.56 8.50
C ALA A 228 -20.21 30.68 9.44
N VAL A 229 -21.01 31.72 9.73
CA VAL A 229 -20.56 32.85 10.59
C VAL A 229 -20.19 32.36 11.99
N SER A 230 -21.09 31.66 12.67
CA SER A 230 -20.86 31.13 14.01
C SER A 230 -19.78 30.06 14.01
N LEU A 231 -19.76 29.20 12.98
CA LEU A 231 -18.71 28.20 12.80
C LEU A 231 -17.33 28.84 12.65
N THR A 232 -17.16 29.84 11.79
CA THR A 232 -15.88 30.53 11.61
C THR A 232 -15.44 31.31 12.85
N SER A 233 -16.40 31.83 13.64
CA SER A 233 -16.07 32.43 14.93
C SER A 233 -15.46 31.41 15.87
N TYR A 234 -16.15 30.26 16.05
CA TYR A 234 -15.67 29.17 16.87
C TYR A 234 -14.30 28.65 16.41
N LEU A 235 -14.16 28.38 15.12
CA LEU A 235 -12.90 27.91 14.54
C LEU A 235 -11.78 28.92 14.79
N SER A 236 -12.02 30.22 14.61
CA SER A 236 -10.99 31.25 14.87
C SER A 236 -10.47 31.26 16.32
N ASP A 237 -11.28 30.82 17.28
CA ASP A 237 -10.89 30.72 18.68
C ASP A 237 -10.04 29.47 18.94
N VAL A 238 -10.45 28.32 18.39
CA VAL A 238 -9.84 27.01 18.70
C VAL A 238 -8.65 26.63 17.82
N ILE A 239 -8.52 27.19 16.61
CA ILE A 239 -7.38 26.89 15.74
C ILE A 239 -6.12 27.64 16.13
N SER A 240 -4.97 27.04 15.83
CA SER A 240 -3.67 27.66 15.98
C SER A 240 -3.31 28.54 14.77
N ALA A 241 -2.19 29.26 14.87
CA ALA A 241 -1.75 30.17 13.82
C ALA A 241 -1.10 29.47 12.61
N ASP A 242 -0.69 28.22 12.77
CA ASP A 242 -0.03 27.38 11.77
C ASP A 242 -1.01 26.57 10.91
N GLU A 243 -2.27 26.43 11.33
CA GLU A 243 -3.31 25.84 10.49
C GLU A 243 -3.58 26.70 9.25
N SER A 244 -3.72 26.04 8.09
CA SER A 244 -3.87 26.71 6.79
C SER A 244 -5.12 26.29 6.00
N SER A 245 -5.74 25.16 6.32
CA SER A 245 -6.94 24.64 5.64
C SER A 245 -8.21 24.83 6.48
N LEU A 246 -9.19 25.57 5.96
CA LEU A 246 -10.52 25.63 6.58
C LEU A 246 -11.26 24.28 6.50
N LEU A 247 -11.04 23.48 5.46
CA LEU A 247 -11.66 22.14 5.39
C LEU A 247 -11.18 21.25 6.55
N SER A 248 -9.86 21.23 6.80
CA SER A 248 -9.27 20.51 7.94
C SER A 248 -9.86 20.99 9.27
N ALA A 249 -9.93 22.30 9.48
CA ALA A 249 -10.53 22.88 10.68
C ALA A 249 -12.02 22.49 10.84
N ILE A 250 -12.81 22.49 9.77
CA ILE A 250 -14.22 22.04 9.82
C ILE A 250 -14.30 20.56 10.22
N ILE A 251 -13.52 19.70 9.57
CA ILE A 251 -13.58 18.24 9.80
C ILE A 251 -13.08 17.90 11.21
N PHE A 252 -11.91 18.39 11.60
CA PHE A 252 -11.28 17.97 12.85
C PHE A 252 -11.69 18.82 14.04
N ARG A 253 -11.64 20.15 13.94
CA ARG A 253 -11.89 21.03 15.10
C ARG A 253 -13.36 21.16 15.43
N ALA A 254 -14.23 21.24 14.42
CA ALA A 254 -15.67 21.23 14.64
C ALA A 254 -16.27 19.82 14.64
N GLY A 255 -15.69 18.85 13.93
CA GLY A 255 -16.25 17.50 13.83
C GLY A 255 -15.85 16.53 14.93
N VAL A 256 -14.57 16.42 15.32
CA VAL A 256 -14.11 15.46 16.35
C VAL A 256 -14.89 15.58 17.67
N PRO A 257 -15.19 16.80 18.20
CA PRO A 257 -16.01 16.93 19.40
C PRO A 257 -17.38 16.27 19.33
N LEU A 258 -17.98 16.15 18.14
CA LEU A 258 -19.28 15.49 17.95
C LEU A 258 -19.18 13.96 18.15
N TYR A 259 -18.03 13.35 17.84
CA TYR A 259 -17.82 11.92 18.09
C TYR A 259 -17.56 11.61 19.58
N ALA A 260 -17.11 12.60 20.33
CA ALA A 260 -16.88 12.52 21.77
C ALA A 260 -18.12 12.94 22.59
N ALA A 261 -19.21 13.37 21.96
CA ALA A 261 -20.40 13.87 22.64
C ALA A 261 -21.27 12.73 23.21
N ALA A 262 -22.00 13.02 24.29
CA ALA A 262 -22.94 12.09 24.88
C ALA A 262 -24.24 12.03 24.06
N GLU A 263 -24.55 10.86 23.52
CA GLU A 263 -25.76 10.62 22.69
C GLU A 263 -27.04 11.17 23.32
N LYS A 264 -27.24 10.94 24.63
CA LYS A 264 -28.47 11.32 25.35
C LYS A 264 -28.68 12.82 25.47
N ASP A 265 -27.58 13.58 25.48
CA ASP A 265 -27.59 15.02 25.78
C ASP A 265 -27.28 15.86 24.54
N VAL A 266 -26.83 15.24 23.43
CA VAL A 266 -26.29 15.91 22.24
C VAL A 266 -27.21 16.99 21.69
N CYS A 267 -28.52 16.75 21.59
CA CYS A 267 -29.47 17.74 21.08
C CYS A 267 -29.55 18.99 21.98
N SER A 268 -29.55 18.81 23.30
CA SER A 268 -29.59 19.92 24.25
C SER A 268 -28.26 20.68 24.30
N SER A 269 -27.16 19.94 24.22
CA SER A 269 -25.80 20.47 24.18
C SER A 269 -25.52 21.31 22.94
N LEU A 270 -26.02 20.89 21.77
CA LEU A 270 -25.87 21.62 20.51
C LEU A 270 -26.56 22.99 20.51
N ALA A 271 -27.54 23.21 21.39
CA ALA A 271 -28.15 24.53 21.60
C ALA A 271 -27.33 25.44 22.55
N SER A 272 -26.20 24.96 23.07
CA SER A 272 -25.35 25.64 24.06
C SER A 272 -23.90 25.75 23.59
N THR A 273 -23.05 26.42 24.36
CA THR A 273 -21.61 26.57 24.05
C THR A 273 -20.74 25.43 24.61
N SER A 274 -21.35 24.26 24.89
CA SER A 274 -20.62 23.07 25.34
C SER A 274 -21.35 21.78 24.97
N LEU A 275 -20.57 20.75 24.68
CA LEU A 275 -21.05 19.38 24.49
C LEU A 275 -20.87 18.59 25.77
N ALA A 276 -21.91 17.91 26.25
CA ALA A 276 -21.73 16.89 27.28
C ALA A 276 -20.82 15.78 26.73
N SER A 277 -19.79 15.38 27.47
CA SER A 277 -18.86 14.34 27.02
C SER A 277 -19.49 12.95 27.17
N GLY A 278 -19.45 12.17 26.09
CA GLY A 278 -19.76 10.74 26.08
C GLY A 278 -18.58 9.88 26.55
N LEU A 279 -17.37 10.45 26.62
CA LEU A 279 -16.18 9.77 27.12
C LEU A 279 -16.17 9.73 28.65
N VAL A 280 -16.54 10.83 29.32
CA VAL A 280 -16.61 10.90 30.79
C VAL A 280 -17.92 11.55 31.25
N SER A 281 -18.68 10.81 32.06
CA SER A 281 -19.94 11.29 32.62
C SER A 281 -19.74 12.56 33.45
N GLY A 282 -20.47 13.62 33.10
CA GLY A 282 -20.45 14.91 33.81
C GLY A 282 -19.34 15.86 33.34
N ALA A 283 -18.47 15.45 32.42
CA ALA A 283 -17.52 16.34 31.76
C ALA A 283 -18.17 17.07 30.57
N SER A 284 -17.55 18.17 30.13
CA SER A 284 -18.06 18.98 29.03
C SER A 284 -16.95 19.48 28.11
N ILE A 285 -17.17 19.36 26.81
CA ILE A 285 -16.25 19.78 25.76
C ILE A 285 -16.66 21.17 25.24
N PRO A 286 -15.76 22.17 25.24
CA PRO A 286 -16.05 23.49 24.67
C PRO A 286 -16.48 23.41 23.21
N TYR A 287 -17.59 24.07 22.88
CA TYR A 287 -18.16 24.08 21.53
C TYR A 287 -18.90 25.40 21.28
N TYR A 288 -19.61 25.49 20.16
CA TYR A 288 -20.49 26.62 19.87
C TYR A 288 -21.95 26.17 19.82
N ALA A 289 -22.87 27.10 20.03
CA ALA A 289 -24.31 26.85 19.92
C ALA A 289 -24.71 26.65 18.46
N ALA A 290 -24.39 25.48 17.91
CA ALA A 290 -24.61 25.12 16.52
C ALA A 290 -26.11 25.04 16.21
N SER A 291 -26.93 24.53 17.13
CA SER A 291 -28.38 24.38 16.95
C SER A 291 -28.69 23.71 15.61
N CYS A 292 -29.69 24.19 14.86
CA CYS A 292 -30.04 23.66 13.54
C CYS A 292 -28.92 23.74 12.49
N CYS A 293 -27.87 24.56 12.69
CA CYS A 293 -26.74 24.66 11.76
C CYS A 293 -25.84 23.41 11.74
N VAL A 294 -25.90 22.55 12.77
CA VAL A 294 -25.09 21.33 12.85
C VAL A 294 -25.45 20.31 11.76
N SER A 295 -26.68 20.35 11.22
CA SER A 295 -27.17 19.33 10.29
C SER A 295 -26.30 19.21 9.04
N GLY A 296 -25.81 20.35 8.51
CA GLY A 296 -24.89 20.35 7.37
C GLY A 296 -23.55 19.68 7.71
N LEU A 297 -22.98 19.98 8.88
CA LEU A 297 -21.73 19.37 9.34
C LEU A 297 -21.90 17.87 9.58
N SER A 298 -23.01 17.46 10.20
CA SER A 298 -23.35 16.05 10.43
C SER A 298 -23.38 15.27 9.11
N LYS A 299 -24.01 15.82 8.07
CA LYS A 299 -24.04 15.19 6.74
C LYS A 299 -22.68 15.15 6.06
N LEU A 300 -21.89 16.23 6.16
CA LEU A 300 -20.51 16.22 5.65
C LEU A 300 -19.69 15.10 6.30
N LEU A 301 -19.73 15.00 7.62
CA LEU A 301 -19.02 13.97 8.37
C LEU A 301 -19.53 12.57 8.02
N GLN A 302 -20.84 12.37 7.86
CA GLN A 302 -21.42 11.10 7.43
C GLN A 302 -20.95 10.69 6.02
N SER A 303 -20.87 11.62 5.07
CA SER A 303 -20.34 11.35 3.73
C SER A 303 -18.87 10.91 3.78
N LEU A 304 -18.06 11.58 4.61
CA LEU A 304 -16.65 11.23 4.82
C LEU A 304 -16.49 9.88 5.53
N ASP A 305 -17.30 9.61 6.56
CA ASP A 305 -17.31 8.35 7.30
C ASP A 305 -17.68 7.18 6.38
N THR A 306 -18.61 7.38 5.44
CA THR A 306 -18.98 6.37 4.43
C THR A 306 -17.78 6.00 3.54
N VAL A 307 -17.03 7.00 3.07
CA VAL A 307 -15.80 6.78 2.28
C VAL A 307 -14.72 6.08 3.11
N MET A 308 -14.48 6.55 4.34
CA MET A 308 -13.47 5.97 5.23
C MET A 308 -13.81 4.53 5.62
N THR A 309 -15.08 4.23 5.85
CA THR A 309 -15.55 2.87 6.14
C THR A 309 -15.41 1.98 4.92
N HIS A 310 -15.63 2.49 3.71
CA HIS A 310 -15.38 1.73 2.49
C HIS A 310 -13.90 1.32 2.35
N LEU A 311 -12.99 2.27 2.56
CA LEU A 311 -11.55 2.04 2.44
C LEU A 311 -10.99 1.13 3.54
N SER A 312 -11.29 1.47 4.80
CA SER A 312 -10.64 0.84 5.96
C SER A 312 -11.44 -0.32 6.56
N GLY A 313 -12.74 -0.40 6.26
CA GLY A 313 -13.68 -1.30 6.92
C GLY A 313 -14.11 -0.86 8.33
N SER A 314 -13.57 0.24 8.85
CA SER A 314 -13.90 0.73 10.19
C SER A 314 -14.54 2.11 10.11
N LEU A 315 -15.52 2.36 11.00
CA LEU A 315 -16.11 3.69 11.15
C LEU A 315 -15.06 4.66 11.71
N VAL A 316 -15.17 5.95 11.41
CA VAL A 316 -14.29 6.99 11.95
C VAL A 316 -14.31 6.98 13.49
N ALA A 317 -15.46 6.73 14.11
CA ALA A 317 -15.57 6.58 15.56
C ALA A 317 -14.77 5.37 16.12
N GLU A 318 -14.76 4.25 15.39
CA GLU A 318 -13.95 3.07 15.74
C GLU A 318 -12.46 3.39 15.61
N LEU A 319 -12.07 4.06 14.53
CA LEU A 319 -10.70 4.51 14.30
C LEU A 319 -10.23 5.47 15.40
N PHE A 320 -11.05 6.45 15.80
CA PHE A 320 -10.71 7.35 16.92
C PHE A 320 -10.56 6.60 18.24
N THR A 321 -11.38 5.57 18.47
CA THR A 321 -11.24 4.72 19.65
C THR A 321 -9.91 3.95 19.63
N LEU A 322 -9.50 3.42 18.49
CA LEU A 322 -8.21 2.73 18.33
C LEU A 322 -7.01 3.68 18.45
N ILE A 323 -7.06 4.83 17.76
CA ILE A 323 -6.02 5.87 17.77
C ILE A 323 -5.79 6.41 19.19
N THR A 324 -6.80 6.41 20.04
CA THR A 324 -6.71 6.89 21.42
C THR A 324 -6.43 5.77 22.43
N GLY A 325 -6.17 4.54 21.98
CA GLY A 325 -5.90 3.39 22.87
C GLY A 325 -7.09 3.02 23.77
N ARG A 326 -8.33 3.30 23.33
CA ARG A 326 -9.56 3.16 24.13
C ARG A 326 -10.40 1.93 23.78
N GLN A 327 -9.84 0.96 23.05
CA GLN A 327 -10.56 -0.26 22.66
C GLN A 327 -11.13 -1.06 23.86
N ASP A 328 -10.49 -0.99 25.02
CA ASP A 328 -10.94 -1.64 26.26
C ASP A 328 -11.63 -0.70 27.25
N ALA A 329 -11.80 0.58 26.90
CA ALA A 329 -12.50 1.56 27.73
C ALA A 329 -14.01 1.27 27.77
N VAL A 330 -14.65 1.60 28.90
CA VAL A 330 -16.11 1.47 29.08
C VAL A 330 -16.87 2.38 28.11
N THR A 331 -16.30 3.55 27.81
CA THR A 331 -16.83 4.56 26.90
C THR A 331 -15.90 4.74 25.71
N LYS A 332 -16.50 4.81 24.52
CA LYS A 332 -15.83 4.89 23.22
C LYS A 332 -16.36 6.09 22.44
N PHE A 333 -15.66 6.48 21.38
CA PHE A 333 -16.20 7.45 20.44
C PHE A 333 -17.40 6.86 19.70
N THR A 334 -18.36 7.69 19.31
CA THR A 334 -19.61 7.25 18.65
C THR A 334 -20.01 8.18 17.52
N SER A 335 -20.44 7.62 16.38
CA SER A 335 -21.05 8.41 15.31
C SER A 335 -22.51 8.72 15.65
N LEU A 336 -22.88 10.00 15.73
CA LEU A 336 -24.20 10.46 16.19
C LEU A 336 -25.11 11.01 15.10
N TYR A 337 -24.80 10.77 13.81
CA TYR A 337 -25.50 11.42 12.70
C TYR A 337 -27.04 11.26 12.73
N PRO A 338 -27.61 10.05 12.92
CA PRO A 338 -29.06 9.90 12.94
C PRO A 338 -29.72 10.61 14.12
N VAL A 339 -29.03 10.67 15.26
CA VAL A 339 -29.51 11.35 16.47
C VAL A 339 -29.53 12.86 16.22
N ILE A 340 -28.44 13.41 15.67
CA ILE A 340 -28.32 14.82 15.32
C ILE A 340 -29.38 15.24 14.31
N GLU A 341 -29.64 14.42 13.28
CA GLU A 341 -30.69 14.68 12.28
C GLU A 341 -32.10 14.68 12.88
N SER A 342 -32.32 13.93 13.95
CA SER A 342 -33.61 13.87 14.65
C SER A 342 -33.82 14.99 15.69
N CYS A 343 -32.78 15.79 15.99
CA CYS A 343 -32.86 16.83 17.00
C CYS A 343 -33.89 17.92 16.63
N ALA A 344 -34.73 18.28 17.59
CA ALA A 344 -35.66 19.40 17.47
C ALA A 344 -35.07 20.65 18.17
N PHE A 345 -34.74 21.67 17.38
CA PHE A 345 -34.21 22.93 17.88
C PHE A 345 -35.27 24.04 17.90
N GLU A 346 -35.15 24.98 18.83
CA GLU A 346 -36.00 26.19 18.83
C GLU A 346 -35.71 27.09 17.62
N ALA A 347 -34.44 27.17 17.21
CA ALA A 347 -34.05 27.86 15.99
C ALA A 347 -34.40 27.02 14.77
N SER A 348 -34.94 27.66 13.73
CA SER A 348 -35.16 27.03 12.43
C SER A 348 -34.10 27.48 11.43
N CYS A 349 -33.67 26.57 10.57
CA CYS A 349 -32.68 26.82 9.53
C CYS A 349 -33.30 26.51 8.16
N THR A 350 -32.86 27.23 7.14
CA THR A 350 -33.23 27.00 5.75
C THR A 350 -32.02 26.45 4.99
N ASN A 351 -32.20 25.29 4.37
CA ASN A 351 -31.16 24.67 3.53
C ASN A 351 -30.78 25.58 2.35
N PRO A 352 -29.59 25.40 1.75
CA PRO A 352 -29.22 26.08 0.53
C PRO A 352 -30.25 25.83 -0.59
N ASN A 353 -30.41 26.81 -1.48
CA ASN A 353 -31.39 26.78 -2.58
C ASN A 353 -31.09 25.72 -3.64
N PHE A 354 -29.88 25.19 -3.66
CA PHE A 354 -29.47 24.15 -4.59
C PHE A 354 -28.66 23.06 -3.88
N THR A 355 -29.04 21.81 -4.11
CA THR A 355 -28.29 20.61 -3.73
C THR A 355 -28.13 19.77 -4.98
N LEU A 356 -26.93 19.24 -5.20
CA LEU A 356 -26.62 18.38 -6.34
C LEU A 356 -27.50 17.13 -6.28
N SER A 357 -28.04 16.74 -7.44
CA SER A 357 -28.96 15.61 -7.50
C SER A 357 -28.21 14.28 -7.46
N SER A 358 -28.71 13.39 -6.61
CA SER A 358 -28.12 12.07 -6.37
C SER A 358 -28.94 11.03 -7.12
N ASN A 359 -28.45 10.55 -8.27
CA ASN A 359 -29.12 9.48 -8.99
C ASN A 359 -28.61 8.11 -8.52
N THR A 360 -29.51 7.27 -8.04
CA THR A 360 -29.25 5.87 -7.70
C THR A 360 -29.23 5.02 -8.97
N SER A 361 -28.16 5.09 -9.76
CA SER A 361 -27.88 4.07 -10.78
C SER A 361 -26.64 3.29 -10.37
N CYS A 362 -26.85 2.13 -9.77
CA CYS A 362 -25.77 1.18 -9.50
C CYS A 362 -25.42 0.44 -10.79
N ASN A 363 -24.16 0.47 -11.19
CA ASN A 363 -23.68 -0.49 -12.18
C ASN A 363 -23.54 -1.85 -11.50
N ALA A 364 -24.05 -2.90 -12.16
CA ALA A 364 -23.90 -4.27 -11.68
C ALA A 364 -22.41 -4.65 -11.71
N ILE A 365 -21.93 -5.27 -10.63
CA ILE A 365 -20.59 -5.87 -10.57
C ILE A 365 -20.52 -6.95 -11.66
N SER A 366 -19.60 -6.80 -12.61
CA SER A 366 -19.41 -7.77 -13.70
C SER A 366 -18.44 -8.88 -13.31
N ASP A 367 -18.59 -10.06 -13.92
CA ASP A 367 -17.67 -11.20 -13.75
C ASP A 367 -16.22 -10.89 -14.18
N ALA A 368 -15.95 -9.75 -14.85
CA ALA A 368 -14.61 -9.34 -15.26
C ALA A 368 -13.69 -8.99 -14.07
N VAL A 369 -14.26 -8.77 -12.89
CA VAL A 369 -13.57 -8.37 -11.65
C VAL A 369 -12.84 -9.56 -11.00
N SER A 370 -13.41 -10.78 -11.08
CA SER A 370 -12.81 -11.97 -10.45
C SER A 370 -11.47 -12.36 -11.07
N ASN A 371 -11.23 -11.99 -12.33
CA ASN A 371 -9.96 -12.25 -13.01
C ASN A 371 -8.81 -11.33 -12.55
N LYS A 372 -9.11 -10.28 -11.78
CA LYS A 372 -8.12 -9.32 -11.27
C LYS A 372 -7.67 -9.62 -9.84
N THR A 373 -8.45 -10.39 -9.09
CA THR A 373 -8.06 -10.88 -7.77
C THR A 373 -7.15 -12.10 -7.96
N ARG A 374 -5.84 -11.85 -8.05
CA ARG A 374 -4.83 -12.88 -8.33
C ARG A 374 -4.91 -14.01 -7.29
N SER A 375 -4.89 -15.24 -7.78
CA SER A 375 -4.83 -16.47 -6.98
C SER A 375 -3.48 -17.16 -7.18
N PRO A 376 -3.00 -17.97 -6.22
CA PRO A 376 -1.73 -18.68 -6.38
C PRO A 376 -1.79 -19.65 -7.56
N SER A 377 -0.75 -19.65 -8.41
CA SER A 377 -0.65 -20.58 -9.53
C SER A 377 0.03 -21.89 -9.11
N SER A 378 -0.39 -23.02 -9.70
CA SER A 378 0.24 -24.33 -9.47
C SER A 378 0.28 -24.76 -7.99
N ILE A 379 -0.74 -24.38 -7.21
CA ILE A 379 -0.93 -24.78 -5.81
C ILE A 379 -2.18 -25.66 -5.68
N ALA A 380 -2.03 -26.75 -4.94
CA ALA A 380 -3.16 -27.53 -4.43
C ALA A 380 -3.32 -27.23 -2.93
N CYS A 381 -4.52 -26.82 -2.52
CA CYS A 381 -4.84 -26.55 -1.12
C CYS A 381 -6.33 -26.80 -0.85
N LYS A 382 -6.70 -26.90 0.43
CA LYS A 382 -8.11 -26.87 0.83
C LYS A 382 -8.57 -25.43 0.93
N LEU A 383 -9.54 -25.02 0.11
CA LEU A 383 -10.10 -23.68 0.17
C LEU A 383 -11.06 -23.54 1.35
N VAL A 384 -11.00 -22.39 2.02
CA VAL A 384 -11.93 -21.95 3.06
C VAL A 384 -12.33 -20.51 2.79
N THR A 385 -13.59 -20.19 3.08
CA THR A 385 -14.08 -18.81 3.00
C THR A 385 -13.69 -18.06 4.27
N LEU A 386 -12.96 -16.96 4.10
CA LEU A 386 -12.56 -16.06 5.17
C LEU A 386 -13.33 -14.74 5.01
N CYS A 387 -13.99 -14.27 6.06
CA CYS A 387 -14.77 -13.04 6.04
C CYS A 387 -14.28 -12.05 7.09
N ASP A 388 -14.33 -10.76 6.76
CA ASP A 388 -14.17 -9.67 7.73
C ASP A 388 -15.48 -9.46 8.52
N SER A 389 -15.44 -8.63 9.56
CA SER A 389 -16.64 -8.28 10.35
C SER A 389 -17.69 -7.48 9.60
N ASN A 390 -17.39 -6.94 8.41
CA ASN A 390 -18.39 -6.35 7.51
C ASN A 390 -19.03 -7.41 6.59
N ASN A 391 -18.71 -8.70 6.77
CA ASN A 391 -19.14 -9.82 5.92
C ASN A 391 -18.63 -9.74 4.48
N VAL A 392 -17.51 -9.06 4.27
CA VAL A 392 -16.77 -9.12 3.00
C VAL A 392 -15.93 -10.39 3.05
N CYS A 393 -16.02 -11.26 2.04
CA CYS A 393 -15.39 -12.58 2.07
C CYS A 393 -14.54 -12.88 0.83
N SER A 394 -13.50 -13.68 1.04
CA SER A 394 -12.63 -14.25 0.00
C SER A 394 -12.40 -15.73 0.25
N ASP A 395 -12.22 -16.51 -0.82
CA ASP A 395 -11.78 -17.90 -0.72
C ASP A 395 -10.26 -17.98 -0.69
N VAL A 396 -9.71 -18.59 0.36
CA VAL A 396 -8.27 -18.65 0.62
C VAL A 396 -7.84 -20.08 0.94
N CYS A 397 -6.55 -20.39 0.78
CA CYS A 397 -6.02 -21.67 1.24
C CYS A 397 -6.06 -21.76 2.78
N GLU A 398 -6.64 -22.83 3.31
CA GLU A 398 -6.57 -23.15 4.73
C GLU A 398 -5.10 -23.35 5.13
N ALA A 399 -4.70 -22.68 6.21
CA ALA A 399 -3.31 -22.67 6.66
C ALA A 399 -2.77 -24.09 6.87
N GLY A 400 -1.61 -24.38 6.26
CA GLY A 400 -0.91 -25.66 6.34
C GLY A 400 -1.40 -26.71 5.35
N THR A 401 -2.32 -26.38 4.44
CA THR A 401 -2.83 -27.31 3.42
C THR A 401 -2.25 -27.09 2.03
N ALA A 402 -1.52 -26.00 1.81
CA ALA A 402 -0.96 -25.70 0.50
C ALA A 402 0.21 -26.63 0.18
N SER A 403 0.23 -27.09 -1.07
CA SER A 403 1.24 -27.98 -1.61
C SER A 403 1.53 -27.66 -3.07
N VAL A 404 2.78 -27.90 -3.46
CA VAL A 404 3.25 -27.86 -4.85
C VAL A 404 3.38 -29.28 -5.39
N ASN A 405 3.72 -29.40 -6.69
CA ASN A 405 4.09 -30.70 -7.27
C ASN A 405 5.21 -31.35 -6.44
N SER A 406 5.11 -32.67 -6.19
CA SER A 406 6.07 -33.41 -5.37
C SER A 406 7.51 -33.29 -5.87
N TRP A 407 7.73 -33.26 -7.20
CA TRP A 407 9.07 -33.04 -7.75
C TRP A 407 9.67 -31.72 -7.25
N ALA A 408 8.86 -30.65 -7.25
CA ALA A 408 9.33 -29.33 -6.85
C ALA A 408 9.69 -29.32 -5.36
N ALA A 409 8.80 -29.88 -4.53
CA ALA A 409 9.02 -30.03 -3.09
C ALA A 409 10.31 -30.81 -2.80
N ASP A 410 10.48 -31.99 -3.41
CA ASP A 410 11.64 -32.86 -3.22
C ASP A 410 12.95 -32.17 -3.66
N ALA A 411 12.92 -31.48 -4.80
CA ALA A 411 14.08 -30.76 -5.31
C ALA A 411 14.47 -29.56 -4.42
N ILE A 412 13.49 -28.85 -3.87
CA ILE A 412 13.72 -27.75 -2.93
C ILE A 412 14.29 -28.28 -1.61
N THR A 413 13.73 -29.36 -1.06
CA THR A 413 14.28 -30.02 0.14
C THR A 413 15.72 -30.47 -0.08
N PHE A 414 16.04 -31.02 -1.24
CA PHE A 414 17.41 -31.38 -1.60
C PHE A 414 18.34 -30.15 -1.61
N GLN A 415 17.93 -29.06 -2.26
CA GLN A 415 18.70 -27.81 -2.31
C GLN A 415 18.91 -27.18 -0.92
N HIS A 416 17.92 -27.27 -0.01
CA HIS A 416 18.08 -26.81 1.36
C HIS A 416 19.17 -27.58 2.10
N ARG A 417 19.20 -28.92 1.97
CA ARG A 417 20.23 -29.74 2.60
C ARG A 417 21.63 -29.40 2.14
N LEU A 418 21.81 -29.12 0.84
CA LEU A 418 23.07 -28.62 0.30
C LEU A 418 23.41 -27.25 0.92
N SER A 419 22.43 -26.34 0.92
CA SER A 419 22.60 -24.98 1.43
C SER A 419 22.89 -24.94 2.95
N TYR A 420 22.40 -25.91 3.72
CA TYR A 420 22.67 -26.01 5.16
C TYR A 420 24.12 -26.41 5.47
N GLY A 421 24.81 -27.07 4.52
CA GLY A 421 26.25 -27.31 4.59
C GLY A 421 27.10 -26.06 4.42
N GLU A 422 26.50 -24.93 4.04
CA GLU A 422 27.16 -23.65 3.87
C GLU A 422 26.94 -22.72 5.08
N THR A 423 27.70 -21.63 5.11
CA THR A 423 27.49 -20.58 6.12
C THR A 423 26.35 -19.65 5.70
N LEU A 424 25.81 -18.88 6.64
CA LEU A 424 24.75 -17.91 6.35
C LEU A 424 25.11 -16.93 5.20
N CYS A 425 26.40 -16.66 5.00
CA CYS A 425 26.87 -15.73 3.98
C CYS A 425 26.89 -16.33 2.56
N PHE A 426 26.85 -17.66 2.42
CA PHE A 426 26.95 -18.35 1.13
C PHE A 426 25.71 -19.18 0.77
N THR A 427 24.84 -19.45 1.75
CA THR A 427 23.58 -20.17 1.53
C THR A 427 22.67 -19.46 0.52
N GLN A 428 21.93 -20.23 -0.28
CA GLN A 428 20.85 -19.74 -1.12
C GLN A 428 19.53 -20.40 -0.72
N LEU A 429 18.62 -19.63 -0.14
CA LEU A 429 17.34 -20.13 0.34
C LEU A 429 16.18 -19.31 -0.24
N PRO A 430 15.05 -19.95 -0.62
CA PRO A 430 13.85 -19.22 -1.01
C PRO A 430 13.38 -18.31 0.12
N ALA A 431 12.85 -17.16 -0.25
CA ALA A 431 12.40 -16.13 0.69
C ALA A 431 11.04 -15.57 0.27
N THR A 432 10.48 -14.71 1.11
CA THR A 432 9.22 -13.99 0.84
C THR A 432 9.28 -12.61 1.46
N HIS A 433 8.84 -11.60 0.71
CA HIS A 433 8.71 -10.22 1.16
C HIS A 433 7.35 -10.01 1.83
N ASN A 434 7.32 -9.21 2.90
CA ASN A 434 6.14 -8.93 3.74
C ASN A 434 5.31 -10.20 4.01
N SER A 435 5.96 -11.26 4.49
CA SER A 435 5.42 -12.62 4.60
C SER A 435 4.09 -12.70 5.34
N VAL A 436 3.90 -11.83 6.34
CA VAL A 436 2.71 -11.74 7.19
C VAL A 436 1.51 -11.09 6.52
N ILE A 437 1.73 -10.29 5.48
CA ILE A 437 0.69 -9.54 4.78
C ILE A 437 0.05 -10.47 3.73
N THR A 438 -0.71 -11.44 4.22
CA THR A 438 -1.20 -12.58 3.43
C THR A 438 -2.71 -12.73 3.39
N GLN A 439 -3.25 -13.09 2.22
CA GLN A 439 -4.69 -13.39 2.05
C GLN A 439 -5.19 -14.47 3.01
N ALA A 440 -4.37 -15.48 3.31
CA ALA A 440 -4.73 -16.53 4.27
C ALA A 440 -5.06 -16.01 5.69
N ARG A 441 -4.73 -14.73 5.99
CA ARG A 441 -5.03 -14.04 7.24
C ARG A 441 -5.89 -12.78 7.06
N GLY A 442 -6.53 -12.63 5.91
CA GLY A 442 -7.53 -11.59 5.65
C GLY A 442 -7.00 -10.31 5.00
N TYR A 443 -5.67 -10.16 4.85
CA TYR A 443 -5.11 -9.04 4.09
C TYR A 443 -5.56 -9.15 2.62
N GLY A 444 -5.96 -8.04 2.01
CA GLY A 444 -6.54 -8.04 0.67
C GLY A 444 -7.96 -8.57 0.55
N ASN A 445 -8.62 -8.92 1.67
CA ASN A 445 -9.99 -9.42 1.65
C ASN A 445 -11.02 -8.40 1.15
N ARG A 446 -10.65 -7.13 0.99
CA ARG A 446 -11.50 -6.08 0.39
C ARG A 446 -11.08 -5.69 -1.03
N ASP A 447 -10.01 -6.27 -1.57
CA ASP A 447 -9.48 -5.91 -2.90
C ASP A 447 -10.53 -6.04 -4.01
N GLN A 448 -11.43 -7.04 -3.91
CA GLN A 448 -12.53 -7.21 -4.88
C GLN A 448 -13.54 -6.06 -4.87
N LEU A 449 -13.71 -5.34 -3.75
CA LEU A 449 -14.59 -4.18 -3.70
C LEU A 449 -14.00 -3.05 -4.56
N PHE A 450 -12.71 -2.78 -4.39
CA PHE A 450 -12.01 -1.76 -5.16
C PHE A 450 -11.89 -2.14 -6.64
N ASN A 451 -11.49 -3.38 -6.92
CA ASN A 451 -11.36 -3.91 -8.28
C ASN A 451 -12.67 -3.90 -9.06
N SER A 452 -13.82 -3.89 -8.37
CA SER A 452 -15.13 -3.81 -9.02
C SER A 452 -15.40 -2.47 -9.70
N MET A 453 -14.76 -1.41 -9.23
CA MET A 453 -14.92 -0.04 -9.75
C MET A 453 -13.88 0.32 -10.81
N LEU A 454 -12.78 -0.44 -10.88
CA LEU A 454 -11.66 -0.19 -11.78
C LEU A 454 -11.91 -0.68 -13.21
N ASN A 455 -11.21 -0.09 -14.18
CA ASN A 455 -11.41 -0.38 -15.61
C ASN A 455 -11.13 -1.85 -15.96
N ALA A 456 -12.19 -2.66 -16.13
CA ALA A 456 -12.13 -4.09 -16.42
C ALA A 456 -11.27 -4.47 -17.63
N SER A 457 -11.21 -3.61 -18.67
CA SER A 457 -10.46 -3.87 -19.90
C SER A 457 -8.97 -3.58 -19.78
N ASN A 458 -8.55 -2.89 -18.72
CA ASN A 458 -7.16 -2.57 -18.45
C ASN A 458 -6.58 -3.56 -17.42
N ALA A 459 -5.67 -4.43 -17.87
CA ALA A 459 -4.99 -5.42 -17.02
C ALA A 459 -4.06 -4.80 -15.96
N GLY A 460 -3.63 -3.54 -16.16
CA GLY A 460 -2.86 -2.78 -15.18
C GLY A 460 -3.72 -2.01 -14.17
N SER A 461 -5.04 -1.92 -14.40
CA SER A 461 -5.95 -1.26 -13.46
C SER A 461 -6.51 -2.27 -12.46
N TYR A 462 -5.77 -2.50 -11.39
CA TYR A 462 -6.19 -3.34 -10.27
C TYR A 462 -5.59 -2.84 -8.95
N MET A 463 -6.29 -3.13 -7.86
CA MET A 463 -5.81 -2.99 -6.50
C MET A 463 -5.44 -4.36 -5.96
N ARG A 464 -4.24 -4.46 -5.37
CA ARG A 464 -3.81 -5.59 -4.55
C ARG A 464 -3.14 -5.04 -3.31
N THR A 465 -3.67 -5.40 -2.16
CA THR A 465 -3.18 -4.91 -0.86
C THR A 465 -2.53 -6.00 0.00
N SER A 466 -2.55 -7.25 -0.49
CA SER A 466 -1.82 -8.38 0.08
C SER A 466 -0.53 -8.67 -0.69
N ASN A 467 0.58 -8.86 0.01
CA ASN A 467 1.85 -9.28 -0.59
C ASN A 467 1.85 -10.78 -0.89
N GLN A 468 1.30 -11.60 0.00
CA GLN A 468 1.30 -13.07 -0.12
C GLN A 468 -0.12 -13.65 -0.23
N PHE A 469 -0.22 -14.86 -0.79
CA PHE A 469 -1.50 -15.60 -0.85
C PHE A 469 -1.64 -16.59 0.31
N LEU A 470 -0.51 -17.19 0.71
CA LEU A 470 -0.44 -18.37 1.56
C LEU A 470 -0.07 -18.01 3.01
N SER A 471 -0.50 -18.82 3.98
CA SER A 471 -0.12 -18.63 5.39
C SER A 471 1.40 -18.74 5.58
N LEU A 472 1.95 -18.27 6.71
CA LEU A 472 3.37 -18.44 7.01
C LEU A 472 3.74 -19.93 7.06
N THR A 473 2.88 -20.77 7.64
CA THR A 473 3.03 -22.23 7.64
C THR A 473 3.16 -22.78 6.22
N ASP A 474 2.32 -22.31 5.30
CA ASP A 474 2.34 -22.76 3.91
C ASP A 474 3.58 -22.24 3.16
N GLN A 475 3.96 -20.97 3.34
CA GLN A 475 5.19 -20.42 2.77
C GLN A 475 6.41 -21.27 3.19
N LEU A 476 6.49 -21.66 4.47
CA LEU A 476 7.52 -22.55 4.99
C LEU A 476 7.44 -23.98 4.42
N ASN A 477 6.22 -24.56 4.31
CA ASN A 477 6.02 -25.88 3.70
C ASN A 477 6.45 -25.91 2.23
N LEU A 478 6.24 -24.81 1.51
CA LEU A 478 6.62 -24.68 0.11
C LEU A 478 8.14 -24.57 -0.06
N GLY A 479 8.82 -23.98 0.93
CA GLY A 479 10.29 -23.94 0.97
C GLY A 479 10.89 -22.59 1.37
N ALA A 480 10.10 -21.56 1.67
CA ALA A 480 10.66 -20.31 2.19
C ALA A 480 11.43 -20.59 3.49
N ARG A 481 12.60 -19.96 3.67
CA ARG A 481 13.40 -19.98 4.92
C ARG A 481 13.89 -18.59 5.33
N PHE A 482 13.56 -17.55 4.56
CA PHE A 482 13.66 -16.16 4.96
C PHE A 482 12.25 -15.55 4.90
N LEU A 483 11.76 -15.08 6.04
CA LEU A 483 10.45 -14.46 6.18
C LEU A 483 10.63 -13.03 6.66
N GLU A 484 9.83 -12.12 6.11
CA GLU A 484 9.77 -10.71 6.50
C GLU A 484 8.48 -10.46 7.29
N LEU A 485 8.64 -9.90 8.50
CA LEU A 485 7.57 -9.61 9.44
C LEU A 485 7.56 -8.12 9.74
N ASP A 486 6.57 -7.43 9.20
CA ASP A 486 6.38 -5.98 9.36
C ASP A 486 5.64 -5.74 10.69
N VAL A 487 6.32 -5.22 11.70
CA VAL A 487 5.76 -5.04 13.05
C VAL A 487 5.58 -3.57 13.40
N HIS A 488 4.35 -3.24 13.80
CA HIS A 488 3.93 -1.92 14.26
C HIS A 488 3.15 -2.02 15.57
N TYR A 489 3.11 -0.94 16.32
CA TYR A 489 2.34 -0.76 17.54
C TYR A 489 1.21 0.26 17.33
N PHE A 490 -0.03 -0.24 17.37
CA PHE A 490 -1.24 0.58 17.31
C PHE A 490 -2.44 -0.17 17.89
N GLY A 491 -3.44 0.57 18.38
CA GLY A 491 -4.59 -0.02 19.08
C GLY A 491 -4.14 -0.81 20.31
N SER A 492 -3.12 -0.28 20.99
CA SER A 492 -2.41 -0.82 22.14
C SER A 492 -1.92 -2.26 22.02
N ALA A 493 -1.49 -2.67 20.82
CA ALA A 493 -0.90 -3.98 20.58
C ALA A 493 0.17 -3.94 19.47
N LEU A 494 1.14 -4.85 19.57
CA LEU A 494 2.07 -5.15 18.49
C LEU A 494 1.36 -6.02 17.44
N ARG A 495 1.29 -5.53 16.21
CA ARG A 495 0.56 -6.12 15.09
C ARG A 495 1.45 -6.24 13.87
N ASP A 496 1.13 -7.24 13.06
CA ASP A 496 1.67 -7.35 11.72
C ASP A 496 0.89 -6.43 10.78
N ALA A 497 1.56 -5.46 10.17
CA ALA A 497 0.88 -4.45 9.36
C ALA A 497 1.83 -3.84 8.34
N HIS A 498 1.31 -3.43 7.18
CA HIS A 498 2.13 -2.76 6.17
C HIS A 498 1.77 -1.27 6.10
N CYS A 499 2.69 -0.44 6.58
CA CYS A 499 2.43 0.98 6.82
C CYS A 499 3.63 1.79 6.38
N SER A 500 3.38 3.01 5.93
CA SER A 500 4.47 3.91 5.60
C SER A 500 4.01 5.35 5.64
N ASN A 501 4.97 6.22 5.92
CA ASN A 501 4.79 7.62 5.60
C ASN A 501 4.56 7.74 4.08
N LEU A 502 3.40 8.24 3.71
CA LEU A 502 3.04 8.39 2.30
C LEU A 502 3.87 9.51 1.62
N GLY A 503 4.60 10.32 2.39
CA GLY A 503 5.39 11.47 1.90
C GLY A 503 4.51 12.62 1.42
N VAL A 504 3.27 12.66 1.93
CA VAL A 504 2.19 13.51 1.43
C VAL A 504 1.94 14.61 2.45
N SER A 505 2.45 15.83 2.20
CA SER A 505 2.37 16.95 3.15
C SER A 505 0.95 17.28 3.64
N LEU A 506 -0.05 17.06 2.77
CA LEU A 506 -1.46 17.17 3.13
C LEU A 506 -1.87 16.12 4.17
N ILE A 507 -1.47 14.86 3.99
CA ILE A 507 -1.79 13.78 4.94
C ILE A 507 -1.07 14.03 6.27
N ASP A 508 0.17 14.53 6.24
CA ASP A 508 0.88 14.93 7.45
C ASP A 508 0.13 16.06 8.19
N THR A 509 -0.33 17.08 7.45
CA THR A 509 -1.09 18.20 8.01
C THR A 509 -2.44 17.74 8.59
N LEU A 510 -3.21 16.95 7.83
CA LEU A 510 -4.49 16.40 8.30
C LEU A 510 -4.29 15.48 9.52
N SER A 511 -3.23 14.68 9.53
CA SER A 511 -2.89 13.81 10.66
C SER A 511 -2.56 14.63 11.91
N ALA A 512 -1.79 15.71 11.77
CA ALA A 512 -1.49 16.61 12.88
C ALA A 512 -2.76 17.27 13.43
N ASP A 513 -3.62 17.82 12.55
CA ASP A 513 -4.86 18.48 12.95
C ASP A 513 -5.82 17.51 13.66
N MET A 514 -5.94 16.27 13.16
CA MET A 514 -6.70 15.19 13.79
C MET A 514 -6.18 14.90 15.20
N VAL A 515 -4.86 14.70 15.36
CA VAL A 515 -4.22 14.38 16.65
C VAL A 515 -4.46 15.50 17.66
N ILE A 516 -4.28 16.76 17.27
CA ILE A 516 -4.50 17.89 18.19
C ILE A 516 -5.98 17.91 18.62
N SER A 517 -6.91 17.69 17.69
CA SER A 517 -8.35 17.71 18.03
C SER A 517 -8.77 16.57 18.95
N LEU A 518 -8.22 15.36 18.75
CA LEU A 518 -8.44 14.23 19.64
C LEU A 518 -7.88 14.50 21.05
N LYS A 519 -6.65 15.02 21.15
CA LYS A 519 -6.05 15.42 22.43
C LYS A 519 -6.91 16.45 23.15
N SER A 520 -7.35 17.51 22.46
CA SER A 520 -8.21 18.53 23.05
C SER A 520 -9.55 17.97 23.53
N SER A 521 -10.14 17.01 22.82
CA SER A 521 -11.40 16.38 23.21
C SER A 521 -11.26 15.46 24.42
N LEU A 522 -10.14 14.72 24.51
CA LEU A 522 -9.78 13.90 25.67
C LEU A 522 -9.52 14.77 26.90
N GLU A 523 -8.66 15.78 26.77
CA GLU A 523 -8.32 16.73 27.84
C GLU A 523 -9.58 17.43 28.39
N ALA A 524 -10.46 17.92 27.50
CA ALA A 524 -11.72 18.55 27.90
C ALA A 524 -12.69 17.58 28.58
N SER A 525 -12.59 16.29 28.25
CA SER A 525 -13.35 15.22 28.92
C SER A 525 -12.71 14.79 30.25
N GLY A 526 -11.49 15.22 30.57
CA GLY A 526 -10.75 14.77 31.75
C GLY A 526 -10.11 13.39 31.60
N GLU A 527 -9.88 12.95 30.36
CA GLU A 527 -9.20 11.69 30.04
C GLU A 527 -7.70 11.92 29.82
N ASP A 528 -6.88 11.00 30.35
CA ASP A 528 -5.41 11.01 30.23
C ASP A 528 -4.91 9.93 29.27
N SER A 529 -5.76 9.52 28.31
CA SER A 529 -5.39 8.51 27.31
C SER A 529 -4.35 9.07 26.33
N SER A 530 -3.39 8.24 25.92
CA SER A 530 -2.43 8.57 24.88
C SER A 530 -3.07 8.54 23.50
N VAL A 531 -2.63 9.43 22.60
CA VAL A 531 -2.92 9.32 21.17
C VAL A 531 -1.78 8.55 20.52
N GLU A 532 -2.05 7.31 20.14
CA GLU A 532 -1.16 6.35 19.48
C GLU A 532 -1.23 6.53 17.95
N TRP A 533 -0.91 7.73 17.44
CA TRP A 533 -0.93 8.03 16.01
C TRP A 533 0.17 8.98 15.55
N THR A 534 0.81 8.62 14.44
CA THR A 534 1.66 9.47 13.59
C THR A 534 1.31 9.21 12.13
N SER A 535 1.74 10.07 11.20
CA SER A 535 1.49 9.84 9.77
C SER A 535 2.22 8.62 9.20
N ASP A 536 3.21 8.07 9.92
CA ASP A 536 3.93 6.85 9.52
C ASP A 536 3.05 5.60 9.65
N LEU A 537 2.03 5.66 10.51
CA LEU A 537 1.03 4.60 10.67
C LEU A 537 -0.08 4.67 9.60
N ALA A 538 0.00 5.58 8.62
CA ALA A 538 -0.87 5.55 7.45
C ALA A 538 -0.70 4.20 6.72
N GLY A 539 -1.82 3.49 6.51
CA GLY A 539 -1.81 2.10 6.03
C GLY A 539 -2.00 1.07 7.14
N CYS A 540 -1.68 1.40 8.40
CA CYS A 540 -2.01 0.61 9.60
C CYS A 540 -3.38 0.99 10.17
N LEU A 541 -3.58 2.29 10.43
CA LEU A 541 -4.71 2.79 11.22
C LEU A 541 -5.20 4.20 10.78
N PRO A 542 -5.96 4.36 9.69
CA PRO A 542 -6.76 3.34 9.05
C PRO A 542 -5.92 2.36 8.24
N SER A 543 -6.37 1.13 8.22
CA SER A 543 -5.74 0.10 7.41
C SER A 543 -6.06 0.32 5.93
N PHE A 544 -5.03 0.27 5.09
CA PHE A 544 -5.17 0.22 3.63
C PHE A 544 -4.78 -1.14 3.06
N SER A 545 -4.58 -2.14 3.93
CA SER A 545 -4.19 -3.50 3.55
C SER A 545 -5.38 -4.42 3.22
N GLY A 546 -6.55 -3.85 2.89
CA GLY A 546 -7.75 -4.61 2.55
C GLY A 546 -8.32 -5.45 3.71
N ILE A 547 -8.02 -5.07 4.96
CA ILE A 547 -8.46 -5.68 6.22
C ILE A 547 -8.69 -4.55 7.24
N ARG A 548 -9.56 -4.74 8.25
CA ARG A 548 -9.76 -3.74 9.31
C ARG A 548 -8.54 -3.63 10.22
N ALA A 549 -8.26 -2.45 10.76
CA ALA A 549 -7.07 -2.19 11.56
C ALA A 549 -6.97 -3.11 12.79
N GLU A 550 -8.09 -3.29 13.52
CA GLU A 550 -8.16 -4.16 14.69
C GLU A 550 -8.13 -5.66 14.36
N GLU A 551 -8.37 -6.03 13.10
CA GLU A 551 -8.32 -7.41 12.58
C GLU A 551 -6.94 -7.76 12.01
N GLN A 552 -6.07 -6.76 11.82
CA GLN A 552 -4.66 -7.00 11.51
C GLN A 552 -4.05 -7.87 12.60
N ARG A 553 -3.31 -8.90 12.19
CA ARG A 553 -2.92 -9.98 13.08
C ARG A 553 -2.02 -9.48 14.19
N LEU A 554 -2.14 -10.05 15.39
CA LEU A 554 -1.19 -9.77 16.45
C LEU A 554 0.16 -10.42 16.09
N HIS A 555 1.25 -9.67 16.29
CA HIS A 555 2.59 -10.15 15.94
C HIS A 555 2.94 -11.47 16.65
N ASN A 556 2.52 -11.61 17.91
CA ASN A 556 2.73 -12.84 18.70
C ASN A 556 2.06 -14.08 18.08
N GLU A 557 0.94 -13.94 17.37
CA GLU A 557 0.26 -15.05 16.70
C GLU A 557 1.03 -15.52 15.47
N SER A 558 1.68 -14.62 14.75
CA SER A 558 2.57 -14.96 13.62
C SER A 558 3.84 -15.64 14.11
N LEU A 559 4.46 -15.14 15.18
CA LEU A 559 5.60 -15.80 15.81
C LEU A 559 5.24 -17.20 16.32
N ALA A 560 4.06 -17.35 16.96
CA ALA A 560 3.58 -18.65 17.42
C ALA A 560 3.34 -19.64 16.28
N GLU A 561 2.86 -19.18 15.13
CA GLU A 561 2.69 -20.00 13.93
C GLU A 561 4.04 -20.54 13.43
N ILE A 562 5.06 -19.68 13.33
CA ILE A 562 6.41 -20.08 12.94
C ILE A 562 7.00 -21.06 13.96
N SER A 563 6.87 -20.79 15.25
CA SER A 563 7.37 -21.66 16.32
C SER A 563 6.72 -23.05 16.30
N ALA A 564 5.40 -23.12 16.06
CA ALA A 564 4.67 -24.38 15.91
C ALA A 564 5.10 -25.17 14.65
N TRP A 565 5.52 -24.49 13.59
CA TRP A 565 6.12 -25.14 12.42
C TRP A 565 7.52 -25.69 12.75
N LEU A 566 8.40 -24.90 13.37
CA LEU A 566 9.75 -25.31 13.76
C LEU A 566 9.76 -26.50 14.74
N ALA A 567 8.77 -26.58 15.64
CA ALA A 567 8.62 -27.72 16.55
C ALA A 567 8.41 -29.05 15.82
N ARG A 568 7.87 -29.04 14.59
CA ARG A 568 7.67 -30.21 13.73
C ARG A 568 8.82 -30.42 12.73
N HIS A 569 9.74 -29.47 12.64
CA HIS A 569 10.86 -29.46 11.71
C HIS A 569 12.17 -29.14 12.46
N PRO A 570 12.65 -30.08 13.32
CA PRO A 570 13.82 -29.84 14.17
C PRO A 570 15.13 -29.69 13.38
N ASP A 571 15.15 -30.16 12.13
CA ASP A 571 16.32 -30.12 11.24
C ASP A 571 16.29 -28.93 10.26
N ASP A 572 15.36 -27.98 10.46
CA ASP A 572 15.22 -26.77 9.63
C ASP A 572 15.74 -25.51 10.34
N PHE A 573 16.03 -24.49 9.54
CA PHE A 573 16.56 -23.20 9.98
C PHE A 573 15.85 -22.04 9.25
N ILE A 574 15.52 -20.97 9.97
CA ILE A 574 14.81 -19.80 9.46
C ILE A 574 15.57 -18.51 9.78
N VAL A 575 15.63 -17.61 8.82
CA VAL A 575 15.97 -16.19 9.03
C VAL A 575 14.68 -15.39 9.09
N LEU A 576 14.47 -14.66 10.18
CA LEU A 576 13.35 -13.74 10.32
C LEU A 576 13.89 -12.31 10.20
N PHE A 577 13.41 -11.60 9.19
CA PHE A 577 13.61 -10.16 9.06
C PHE A 577 12.43 -9.45 9.71
N ALA A 578 12.70 -8.75 10.80
CA ALA A 578 11.75 -7.89 11.46
C ALA A 578 11.91 -6.48 10.87
N ASP A 579 10.93 -6.05 10.08
CA ASP A 579 10.81 -4.64 9.70
C ASP A 579 10.06 -3.92 10.82
N ILE A 580 10.76 -3.12 11.61
CA ILE A 580 10.23 -2.52 12.83
C ILE A 580 9.85 -1.07 12.55
N GLY A 581 8.56 -0.75 12.65
CA GLY A 581 8.07 0.60 12.51
C GLY A 581 8.64 1.57 13.56
N ASP A 582 8.88 2.81 13.16
CA ASP A 582 9.35 3.89 14.05
C ASP A 582 8.39 4.15 15.24
N ASP A 583 7.11 3.82 15.05
CA ASP A 583 6.07 3.87 16.07
C ASP A 583 6.36 2.93 17.26
N VAL A 584 6.98 1.76 17.05
CA VAL A 584 7.34 0.82 18.11
C VAL A 584 8.32 1.46 19.10
N ALA A 585 9.36 2.12 18.59
CA ALA A 585 10.35 2.79 19.43
C ALA A 585 9.78 4.05 20.08
N SER A 586 9.06 4.89 19.32
CA SER A 586 8.50 6.15 19.82
C SER A 586 7.39 5.97 20.87
N THR A 587 6.73 4.81 20.87
CA THR A 587 5.74 4.40 21.89
C THR A 587 6.35 3.59 23.04
N GLY A 588 7.66 3.34 23.01
CA GLY A 588 8.39 2.63 24.08
C GLY A 588 8.17 1.11 24.11
N GLN A 589 7.83 0.49 22.98
CA GLN A 589 7.42 -0.90 22.88
C GLN A 589 8.52 -1.85 22.40
N THR A 590 9.74 -1.35 22.22
CA THR A 590 10.91 -2.16 21.82
C THR A 590 11.17 -3.31 22.79
N ASP A 591 11.13 -3.07 24.10
CA ASP A 591 11.39 -4.12 25.10
C ASP A 591 10.30 -5.21 25.06
N ALA A 592 9.03 -4.81 24.91
CA ALA A 592 7.91 -5.74 24.77
C ALA A 592 8.06 -6.60 23.49
N LEU A 593 8.51 -6.00 22.38
CA LEU A 593 8.79 -6.73 21.15
C LEU A 593 9.91 -7.77 21.34
N LEU A 594 11.03 -7.39 21.96
CA LEU A 594 12.14 -8.31 22.24
C LEU A 594 11.74 -9.44 23.21
N GLU A 595 10.86 -9.15 24.18
CA GLU A 595 10.29 -10.16 25.08
C GLU A 595 9.41 -11.17 24.31
N LEU A 596 8.64 -10.74 23.31
CA LEU A 596 7.89 -11.66 22.45
C LEU A 596 8.80 -12.63 21.71
N TYR A 597 9.88 -12.16 21.08
CA TYR A 597 10.84 -13.03 20.41
C TYR A 597 11.49 -14.03 21.38
N THR A 598 11.93 -13.56 22.55
CA THR A 598 12.57 -14.39 23.56
C THR A 598 11.61 -15.45 24.11
N SER A 599 10.36 -15.07 24.40
CA SER A 599 9.36 -15.98 24.97
C SER A 599 8.89 -17.06 23.97
N VAL A 600 8.84 -16.73 22.67
CA VAL A 600 8.37 -17.65 21.62
C VAL A 600 9.45 -18.62 21.16
N PHE A 601 10.68 -18.14 20.96
CA PHE A 601 11.76 -18.96 20.39
C PHE A 601 12.76 -19.47 21.43
N GLY A 602 12.95 -18.75 22.55
CA GLY A 602 13.87 -19.13 23.62
C GLY A 602 15.26 -19.50 23.11
N ASP A 603 15.74 -20.68 23.50
CA ASP A 603 17.08 -21.17 23.15
C ASP A 603 17.28 -21.44 21.65
N ARG A 604 16.21 -21.45 20.84
CA ARG A 604 16.30 -21.62 19.38
C ARG A 604 16.91 -20.41 18.67
N LEU A 605 16.98 -19.26 19.34
CA LEU A 605 17.57 -18.04 18.79
C LEU A 605 19.10 -18.13 18.76
N PHE A 606 19.70 -17.87 17.60
CA PHE A 606 21.11 -17.51 17.49
C PHE A 606 21.23 -15.99 17.56
N THR A 607 21.84 -15.50 18.63
CA THR A 607 21.90 -14.08 19.00
C THR A 607 23.29 -13.47 18.74
N PRO A 608 23.44 -12.14 18.76
CA PRO A 608 24.75 -11.49 18.73
C PRO A 608 25.72 -11.98 19.82
N SER A 609 25.23 -12.33 21.01
CA SER A 609 26.07 -12.91 22.06
C SER A 609 26.58 -14.32 21.71
N ASP A 610 25.77 -15.13 21.04
CA ASP A 610 26.19 -16.45 20.53
C ASP A 610 27.27 -16.27 19.44
N PHE A 611 27.07 -15.28 18.56
CA PHE A 611 28.02 -14.92 17.49
C PHE A 611 29.39 -14.48 18.03
N ASP A 612 29.40 -13.65 19.07
CA ASP A 612 30.64 -13.24 19.73
C ASP A 612 31.36 -14.42 20.40
N THR A 613 30.60 -15.33 21.00
CA THR A 613 31.14 -16.57 21.58
C THR A 613 31.74 -17.49 20.51
N ALA A 614 31.17 -17.50 19.30
CA ALA A 614 31.70 -18.20 18.13
C ALA A 614 32.92 -17.50 17.49
N GLY A 615 33.32 -16.33 18.02
CA GLY A 615 34.49 -15.57 17.58
C GLY A 615 34.21 -14.56 16.48
N SER A 616 32.96 -14.09 16.38
CA SER A 616 32.50 -12.96 15.56
C SER A 616 32.82 -13.08 14.06
N ASP A 617 32.71 -14.30 13.52
CA ASP A 617 32.95 -14.59 12.10
C ASP A 617 31.94 -15.63 11.60
N TRP A 618 31.09 -15.21 10.66
CA TRP A 618 30.03 -16.04 10.08
C TRP A 618 30.57 -17.25 9.30
N ASN A 619 31.86 -17.25 8.92
CA ASN A 619 32.47 -18.34 8.17
C ASN A 619 32.95 -19.51 9.05
N ARG A 620 32.79 -19.41 10.37
CA ARG A 620 33.28 -20.42 11.32
C ARG A 620 32.33 -21.57 11.60
N PHE A 621 31.08 -21.44 11.16
CA PHE A 621 30.04 -22.42 11.37
C PHE A 621 29.11 -22.45 10.16
N THR A 622 28.61 -23.63 9.86
CA THR A 622 27.56 -23.85 8.87
C THR A 622 26.19 -23.67 9.50
N LEU A 623 25.13 -23.57 8.69
CA LEU A 623 23.77 -23.60 9.22
C LEU A 623 23.46 -24.94 9.89
N GLU A 624 24.01 -26.05 9.38
CA GLU A 624 23.88 -27.36 10.00
C GLU A 624 24.53 -27.41 11.41
N ASP A 625 25.66 -26.73 11.61
CA ASP A 625 26.27 -26.60 12.93
C ASP A 625 25.37 -25.87 13.92
N LEU A 626 24.65 -24.83 13.47
CA LEU A 626 23.67 -24.11 14.29
C LEU A 626 22.48 -25.01 14.64
N ILE A 627 21.90 -25.69 13.66
CA ILE A 627 20.77 -26.61 13.85
C ILE A 627 21.15 -27.70 14.86
N ARG A 628 22.34 -28.30 14.74
CA ARG A 628 22.84 -29.32 15.67
C ARG A 628 23.05 -28.79 17.10
N GLN A 629 23.22 -27.49 17.27
CA GLN A 629 23.27 -26.81 18.58
C GLN A 629 21.88 -26.44 19.12
N GLY A 630 20.80 -26.79 18.40
CA GLY A 630 19.44 -26.40 18.73
C GLY A 630 19.08 -24.97 18.31
N LYS A 631 19.96 -24.28 17.58
CA LYS A 631 19.75 -22.93 17.06
C LYS A 631 19.09 -23.03 15.69
N GLN A 632 17.86 -22.53 15.57
CA GLN A 632 17.05 -22.62 14.35
C GLN A 632 16.59 -21.28 13.81
N VAL A 633 16.75 -20.19 14.57
CA VAL A 633 16.23 -18.87 14.20
C VAL A 633 17.33 -17.83 14.32
N VAL A 634 17.56 -17.07 13.25
CA VAL A 634 18.34 -15.83 13.26
C VAL A 634 17.40 -14.66 13.02
N LEU A 635 17.43 -13.68 13.92
CA LEU A 635 16.65 -12.45 13.80
C LEU A 635 17.50 -11.34 13.16
N VAL A 636 16.87 -10.58 12.27
CA VAL A 636 17.49 -9.51 11.50
C VAL A 636 16.59 -8.29 11.57
N SER A 637 17.17 -7.09 11.70
CA SER A 637 16.44 -5.82 11.61
C SER A 637 17.03 -4.90 10.55
N GLY A 638 16.17 -4.04 9.98
CA GLY A 638 16.52 -2.99 9.02
C GLY A 638 16.98 -1.66 9.64
N SER A 639 16.75 -1.44 10.94
CA SER A 639 17.06 -0.16 11.62
C SER A 639 18.41 -0.17 12.31
N GLU A 640 18.61 -1.07 13.29
CA GLU A 640 19.85 -1.21 14.05
C GLU A 640 19.96 -2.57 14.77
N ALA A 641 21.18 -2.94 15.17
CA ALA A 641 21.44 -4.17 15.93
C ALA A 641 21.03 -3.99 17.40
N ASN A 642 20.56 -5.06 18.03
CA ASN A 642 20.22 -5.09 19.45
C ASN A 642 20.67 -6.41 20.10
N SER A 643 20.20 -6.71 21.32
CA SER A 643 20.61 -7.91 22.06
C SER A 643 20.18 -9.23 21.42
N LEU A 644 19.15 -9.22 20.54
CA LEU A 644 18.61 -10.41 19.89
C LEU A 644 18.80 -10.39 18.37
N MET A 645 18.77 -9.22 17.75
CA MET A 645 18.69 -9.05 16.30
C MET A 645 19.99 -8.47 15.73
N PHE A 646 20.40 -9.01 14.59
CA PHE A 646 21.51 -8.49 13.81
C PHE A 646 21.03 -7.37 12.87
N TYR A 647 21.84 -6.32 12.72
CA TYR A 647 21.57 -5.31 11.70
C TYR A 647 21.85 -5.87 10.30
N SER A 648 20.86 -5.80 9.41
CA SER A 648 20.93 -6.38 8.07
C SER A 648 22.16 -5.89 7.27
N ARG A 649 22.49 -4.59 7.36
CA ARG A 649 23.57 -3.95 6.58
C ARG A 649 24.98 -4.27 7.07
N GLU A 650 25.13 -4.81 8.27
CA GLU A 650 26.44 -5.15 8.86
C GLU A 650 26.75 -6.66 8.84
N ARG A 651 25.80 -7.50 8.41
CA ARG A 651 26.02 -8.93 8.29
C ARG A 651 26.86 -9.27 7.07
N CYS A 652 27.73 -10.26 7.24
CA CYS A 652 28.63 -10.75 6.21
C CYS A 652 29.45 -9.59 5.58
N THR A 653 29.43 -9.39 4.25
CA THR A 653 30.09 -8.26 3.58
C THR A 653 29.13 -7.10 3.25
N GLY A 654 27.92 -7.13 3.82
CA GLY A 654 26.90 -6.09 3.75
C GLY A 654 25.62 -6.53 3.06
N TRP A 655 24.63 -5.62 3.08
CA TRP A 655 23.34 -5.79 2.41
C TRP A 655 23.26 -5.01 1.09
N ALA A 656 22.67 -5.60 0.05
CA ALA A 656 22.44 -4.94 -1.23
C ALA A 656 20.97 -5.00 -1.65
N ASP A 657 20.35 -3.84 -1.85
CA ASP A 657 18.99 -3.68 -2.44
C ASP A 657 19.06 -3.77 -3.98
N ILE A 658 17.94 -4.05 -4.67
CA ILE A 658 17.88 -4.06 -6.16
C ILE A 658 18.30 -2.69 -6.72
N PRO A 659 19.40 -2.58 -7.49
CA PRO A 659 19.67 -1.38 -8.26
C PRO A 659 18.85 -1.39 -9.55
N LYS A 660 18.44 -0.21 -10.02
CA LYS A 660 17.46 -0.03 -11.11
C LYS A 660 17.90 -0.48 -12.51
N ASN A 661 19.12 -1.02 -12.72
CA ASN A 661 19.72 -1.28 -14.05
C ASN A 661 20.45 -2.65 -14.17
N ALA A 662 19.73 -3.77 -14.24
CA ALA A 662 20.27 -5.14 -14.16
C ALA A 662 21.14 -5.65 -15.35
N ALA A 663 21.95 -4.82 -16.03
CA ALA A 663 22.78 -5.28 -17.14
C ALA A 663 24.09 -5.97 -16.67
N GLY A 664 24.34 -7.20 -17.14
CA GLY A 664 25.59 -7.95 -16.90
C GLY A 664 25.66 -9.29 -17.64
N PRO A 665 26.83 -9.96 -17.75
CA PRO A 665 26.95 -11.33 -18.24
C PRO A 665 26.09 -12.33 -17.45
N ALA A 666 25.71 -13.46 -18.06
CA ALA A 666 24.95 -14.52 -17.38
C ALA A 666 25.65 -14.97 -16.09
N GLY A 667 24.90 -15.10 -14.99
CA GLY A 667 25.43 -15.44 -13.66
C GLY A 667 26.00 -14.26 -12.87
N THR A 668 25.80 -13.03 -13.35
CA THR A 668 26.22 -11.82 -12.64
C THR A 668 25.06 -10.88 -12.37
N PHE A 669 25.18 -10.14 -11.29
CA PHE A 669 24.40 -8.96 -10.97
C PHE A 669 25.30 -7.75 -11.24
N PHE A 670 24.97 -6.92 -12.23
CA PHE A 670 25.80 -5.75 -12.65
C PHE A 670 27.24 -6.09 -13.10
N GLY A 671 27.48 -7.32 -13.58
CA GLY A 671 28.85 -7.78 -13.87
C GLY A 671 29.62 -8.31 -12.66
N GLU A 672 28.99 -8.40 -11.48
CA GLU A 672 29.55 -9.03 -10.28
C GLU A 672 28.84 -10.37 -9.95
N ILE A 673 29.61 -11.39 -9.54
CA ILE A 673 29.05 -12.62 -8.98
C ILE A 673 28.76 -12.36 -7.50
N MET A 674 27.51 -12.52 -7.06
CA MET A 674 27.08 -12.13 -5.70
C MET A 674 27.55 -13.08 -4.60
N ASN A 675 28.14 -14.22 -4.95
CA ASN A 675 28.65 -15.24 -4.02
C ASN A 675 29.93 -14.81 -3.23
N ALA A 676 30.00 -13.53 -2.84
CA ALA A 676 31.06 -12.92 -2.05
C ALA A 676 30.55 -12.45 -0.66
N GLY A 677 29.53 -13.11 -0.12
CA GLY A 677 29.03 -12.87 1.22
C GLY A 677 28.13 -11.64 1.38
N LYS A 678 27.38 -11.20 0.36
CA LYS A 678 26.41 -10.10 0.52
C LYS A 678 25.00 -10.65 0.62
N ILE A 679 24.29 -10.33 1.70
CA ILE A 679 22.88 -10.69 1.85
C ILE A 679 22.04 -9.72 1.01
N SER A 680 21.12 -10.22 0.21
CA SER A 680 20.21 -9.40 -0.58
C SER A 680 18.84 -10.04 -0.51
N SER A 681 17.81 -9.28 -0.11
CA SER A 681 16.41 -9.62 -0.32
C SER A 681 15.77 -8.65 -1.32
N LEU A 682 14.79 -9.16 -2.06
CA LEU A 682 14.27 -8.52 -3.28
C LEU A 682 12.73 -8.50 -3.23
N GLY A 683 12.12 -7.35 -2.96
CA GLY A 683 10.67 -7.13 -3.05
C GLY A 683 10.34 -5.98 -4.01
N GLY A 684 9.48 -6.22 -5.01
CA GLY A 684 8.82 -5.21 -5.85
C GLY A 684 9.67 -4.43 -6.89
N GLY A 685 9.19 -4.39 -8.14
CA GLY A 685 9.86 -3.71 -9.26
C GLY A 685 9.20 -2.41 -9.77
N SER A 686 10.01 -1.45 -10.23
CA SER A 686 9.52 -0.22 -10.89
C SER A 686 9.61 -0.28 -12.43
N ASN A 687 8.54 0.13 -13.12
CA ASN A 687 8.34 0.66 -14.50
C ASN A 687 9.38 0.43 -15.64
N GLY A 688 10.15 -0.66 -15.64
CA GLY A 688 10.98 -1.10 -16.77
C GLY A 688 10.32 -2.21 -17.58
N VAL A 689 10.78 -2.40 -18.83
CA VAL A 689 10.46 -3.60 -19.63
C VAL A 689 10.98 -4.81 -18.88
N ASP A 690 10.07 -5.61 -18.33
CA ASP A 690 10.39 -6.78 -17.50
C ASP A 690 10.72 -7.98 -18.39
N THR A 691 12.00 -8.13 -18.73
CA THR A 691 12.50 -9.29 -19.49
C THR A 691 13.52 -10.08 -18.66
N PRO A 692 13.78 -11.36 -18.96
CA PRO A 692 14.87 -12.10 -18.33
C PRO A 692 16.24 -11.41 -18.46
N GLU A 693 16.45 -10.59 -19.48
CA GLU A 693 17.67 -9.80 -19.70
C GLU A 693 17.70 -8.48 -18.90
N HIS A 694 16.54 -7.97 -18.48
CA HIS A 694 16.39 -6.74 -17.69
C HIS A 694 15.25 -6.90 -16.66
N PRO A 695 15.40 -7.79 -15.66
CA PRO A 695 14.32 -8.08 -14.74
C PRO A 695 14.00 -6.84 -13.89
N ALA A 696 12.80 -6.32 -14.05
CA ALA A 696 12.30 -5.23 -13.22
C ALA A 696 11.55 -5.78 -12.01
N ASN A 697 10.82 -6.90 -12.16
CA ASN A 697 10.06 -7.55 -11.09
C ASN A 697 10.65 -8.91 -10.72
N VAL A 698 10.38 -9.38 -9.49
CA VAL A 698 10.71 -10.74 -9.04
C VAL A 698 9.48 -11.63 -9.20
N ASN A 699 9.44 -12.42 -10.28
CA ASN A 699 8.34 -13.35 -10.58
C ASN A 699 8.88 -14.64 -11.22
N ALA A 700 8.01 -15.62 -11.49
CA ALA A 700 8.43 -16.92 -12.03
C ALA A 700 9.30 -16.84 -13.31
N SER A 701 9.14 -15.80 -14.14
CA SER A 701 9.92 -15.64 -15.38
C SER A 701 11.31 -15.03 -15.16
N THR A 702 11.52 -14.29 -14.08
CA THR A 702 12.77 -13.56 -13.79
C THR A 702 13.56 -14.15 -12.61
N LEU A 703 12.90 -14.90 -11.72
CA LEU A 703 13.47 -15.49 -10.51
C LEU A 703 14.77 -16.24 -10.76
N ARG A 704 14.83 -17.00 -11.87
CA ARG A 704 15.98 -17.81 -12.22
C ARG A 704 17.25 -16.98 -12.41
N VAL A 705 17.15 -15.76 -12.91
CA VAL A 705 18.29 -14.84 -13.10
C VAL A 705 18.98 -14.55 -11.77
N PHE A 706 18.20 -14.28 -10.72
CA PHE A 706 18.72 -13.99 -9.39
C PHE A 706 19.29 -15.23 -8.70
N VAL A 707 18.63 -16.37 -8.87
CA VAL A 707 19.09 -17.66 -8.34
C VAL A 707 20.44 -18.02 -8.96
N ASP A 708 20.55 -17.95 -10.28
CA ASP A 708 21.79 -18.24 -11.02
C ASP A 708 22.93 -17.25 -10.70
N ALA A 709 22.61 -16.02 -10.29
CA ALA A 709 23.58 -15.01 -9.88
C ALA A 709 24.14 -15.22 -8.45
N GLY A 710 23.62 -16.19 -7.69
CA GLY A 710 24.09 -16.48 -6.34
C GLY A 710 23.44 -15.64 -5.24
N VAL A 711 22.27 -15.02 -5.47
CA VAL A 711 21.57 -14.24 -4.43
C VAL A 711 21.14 -15.16 -3.29
N ASN A 712 21.44 -14.76 -2.04
CA ASN A 712 21.17 -15.57 -0.85
C ASN A 712 19.67 -15.76 -0.55
N PHE A 713 18.88 -14.68 -0.62
CA PHE A 713 17.45 -14.70 -0.29
C PHE A 713 16.63 -13.97 -1.35
N VAL A 714 16.05 -14.70 -2.30
CA VAL A 714 15.19 -14.08 -3.32
C VAL A 714 13.76 -14.07 -2.81
N ALA A 715 13.19 -12.88 -2.54
CA ALA A 715 11.99 -12.71 -1.71
C ALA A 715 10.76 -12.17 -2.48
N PRO A 716 10.20 -12.91 -3.47
CA PRO A 716 9.08 -12.42 -4.26
C PRO A 716 7.82 -12.13 -3.42
N ASP A 717 7.01 -11.19 -3.91
CA ASP A 717 5.60 -11.10 -3.57
C ASP A 717 4.81 -12.20 -4.30
N GLY A 718 3.82 -12.78 -3.64
CA GLY A 718 2.89 -13.74 -4.21
C GLY A 718 3.52 -15.10 -4.47
N LEU A 719 4.21 -15.65 -3.45
CA LEU A 719 4.76 -17.00 -3.49
C LEU A 719 3.70 -18.02 -3.90
N ASP A 720 4.00 -18.80 -4.91
CA ASP A 720 3.16 -19.86 -5.46
C ASP A 720 4.00 -20.98 -6.11
N GLY A 721 3.34 -22.00 -6.67
CA GLY A 721 4.05 -23.16 -7.22
C GLY A 721 4.92 -22.84 -8.43
N SER A 722 4.54 -21.85 -9.24
CA SER A 722 5.34 -21.42 -10.40
C SER A 722 6.60 -20.68 -9.96
N THR A 723 6.50 -19.82 -8.96
CA THR A 723 7.68 -19.16 -8.37
C THR A 723 8.61 -20.17 -7.69
N MET A 724 8.09 -21.12 -6.92
CA MET A 724 8.90 -22.17 -6.29
C MET A 724 9.63 -23.03 -7.33
N ALA A 725 8.94 -23.46 -8.38
CA ALA A 725 9.57 -24.20 -9.49
C ALA A 725 10.73 -23.41 -10.14
N ALA A 726 10.59 -22.08 -10.27
CA ALA A 726 11.63 -21.22 -10.83
C ALA A 726 12.87 -21.10 -9.94
N THR A 727 12.75 -21.33 -8.62
CA THR A 727 13.90 -21.34 -7.70
C THR A 727 14.75 -22.62 -7.75
N ILE A 728 14.21 -23.68 -8.36
CA ILE A 728 14.95 -24.93 -8.52
C ILE A 728 16.05 -24.66 -9.55
N TRP A 729 17.28 -25.02 -9.23
CA TRP A 729 18.43 -25.00 -10.14
C TRP A 729 19.00 -26.39 -10.39
N SER A 730 18.76 -27.34 -9.47
CA SER A 730 19.28 -28.70 -9.50
C SER A 730 18.50 -29.62 -10.45
N TRP A 731 17.52 -30.35 -9.95
CA TRP A 731 16.81 -31.41 -10.66
C TRP A 731 15.95 -30.91 -11.82
N ALA A 732 15.89 -31.72 -12.88
CA ALA A 732 14.86 -31.60 -13.90
C ALA A 732 13.52 -32.13 -13.37
N GLU A 733 12.43 -31.83 -14.08
CA GLU A 733 11.10 -32.24 -13.67
C GLU A 733 10.98 -33.76 -13.55
N ASN A 734 10.53 -34.24 -12.39
CA ASN A 734 10.42 -35.67 -12.05
C ASN A 734 11.75 -36.45 -11.96
N GLU A 735 12.88 -35.76 -11.82
CA GLU A 735 14.20 -36.38 -11.61
C GLU A 735 14.68 -36.22 -10.14
N PRO A 736 15.51 -37.15 -9.63
CA PRO A 736 15.90 -38.40 -10.27
C PRO A 736 14.79 -39.44 -10.15
N ASP A 737 14.60 -40.28 -11.18
CA ASP A 737 13.85 -41.52 -10.97
C ASP A 737 14.71 -42.49 -10.14
N VAL A 738 14.58 -42.40 -8.82
CA VAL A 738 15.34 -43.20 -7.84
C VAL A 738 15.13 -44.71 -7.99
N SER A 739 14.10 -45.16 -8.72
CA SER A 739 13.83 -46.59 -8.93
C SER A 739 14.72 -47.21 -10.00
N ILE A 740 15.24 -46.40 -10.93
CA ILE A 740 16.04 -46.86 -12.07
C ILE A 740 17.42 -46.20 -12.14
N SER A 741 17.61 -45.05 -11.47
CA SER A 741 18.85 -44.27 -11.56
C SER A 741 19.99 -44.96 -10.83
N THR A 742 21.11 -45.13 -11.52
CA THR A 742 22.36 -45.71 -10.98
C THR A 742 23.54 -44.73 -11.05
N ALA A 743 23.38 -43.61 -11.74
CA ALA A 743 24.29 -42.49 -11.77
C ALA A 743 23.52 -41.17 -12.01
N LEU A 744 24.17 -40.06 -11.72
CA LEU A 744 23.61 -38.71 -11.86
C LEU A 744 24.46 -37.89 -12.83
N VAL A 745 23.80 -37.07 -13.64
CA VAL A 745 24.45 -36.16 -14.58
C VAL A 745 23.84 -34.78 -14.54
N ILE A 746 24.65 -33.78 -14.89
CA ILE A 746 24.15 -32.47 -15.33
C ILE A 746 24.12 -32.44 -16.86
N SER A 747 23.05 -31.90 -17.43
CA SER A 747 22.85 -31.78 -18.87
C SER A 747 23.30 -30.41 -19.39
N GLY A 748 24.13 -30.39 -20.43
CA GLY A 748 24.58 -29.16 -21.10
C GLY A 748 23.46 -28.42 -21.84
N VAL A 749 22.31 -29.07 -22.08
CA VAL A 749 21.15 -28.49 -22.76
C VAL A 749 20.39 -27.55 -21.84
N ASP A 750 19.82 -28.11 -20.76
CA ASP A 750 18.92 -27.42 -19.83
C ASP A 750 19.61 -27.00 -18.51
N GLY A 751 20.84 -27.44 -18.27
CA GLY A 751 21.57 -27.14 -17.04
C GLY A 751 21.03 -27.83 -15.80
N ARG A 752 20.17 -28.83 -15.97
CA ARG A 752 19.51 -29.57 -14.89
C ARG A 752 20.15 -30.91 -14.63
N TRP A 753 19.85 -31.46 -13.47
CA TRP A 753 20.33 -32.76 -13.03
C TRP A 753 19.33 -33.84 -13.42
N HIS A 754 19.84 -34.94 -13.96
CA HIS A 754 19.07 -36.07 -14.47
C HIS A 754 19.60 -37.38 -13.90
N GLY A 755 18.69 -38.30 -13.60
CA GLY A 755 18.99 -39.68 -13.27
C GLY A 755 19.29 -40.51 -14.52
N ILE A 756 20.33 -41.34 -14.46
CA ILE A 756 20.72 -42.22 -15.58
C ILE A 756 20.78 -43.67 -15.09
N SER A 757 20.10 -44.56 -15.79
CA SER A 757 20.04 -45.99 -15.46
C SER A 757 21.26 -46.79 -15.95
N ASN A 758 21.91 -46.36 -17.02
CA ASN A 758 23.11 -46.97 -17.57
C ASN A 758 24.30 -46.01 -17.50
N PRO A 759 25.20 -46.12 -16.50
CA PRO A 759 26.32 -45.18 -16.35
C PRO A 759 27.26 -45.21 -17.57
N SER A 760 27.30 -46.29 -18.34
CA SER A 760 28.15 -46.38 -19.55
C SER A 760 27.73 -45.44 -20.68
N SER A 761 26.51 -44.86 -20.65
CA SER A 761 26.09 -43.88 -21.65
C SER A 761 26.64 -42.46 -21.38
N ILE A 762 27.23 -42.24 -20.21
CA ILE A 762 27.74 -40.92 -19.82
C ILE A 762 29.12 -40.72 -20.48
N SER A 763 29.33 -39.58 -21.14
CA SER A 763 30.56 -39.32 -21.89
C SER A 763 31.61 -38.49 -21.14
N HIS A 764 31.20 -37.75 -20.10
CA HIS A 764 32.07 -36.82 -19.38
C HIS A 764 31.93 -36.97 -17.85
N LEU A 765 32.90 -36.40 -17.13
CA LEU A 765 32.99 -36.37 -15.67
C LEU A 765 33.24 -34.92 -15.22
N ALA A 766 32.49 -34.46 -14.22
CA ALA A 766 32.66 -33.14 -13.63
C ALA A 766 33.75 -33.16 -12.54
N CYS A 767 34.67 -32.21 -12.60
CA CYS A 767 35.77 -32.06 -11.65
C CYS A 767 35.74 -30.64 -11.04
N VAL A 768 35.68 -30.54 -9.71
CA VAL A 768 35.73 -29.28 -8.95
C VAL A 768 37.13 -29.04 -8.40
N SER A 769 37.56 -27.78 -8.28
CA SER A 769 38.86 -27.46 -7.68
C SER A 769 38.82 -27.59 -6.16
N ASN A 770 39.86 -28.22 -5.61
CA ASN A 770 40.07 -28.34 -4.15
C ASN A 770 40.35 -26.98 -3.46
N SER A 771 40.49 -25.90 -4.24
CA SER A 771 40.80 -24.55 -3.74
C SER A 771 39.66 -23.55 -3.90
N SER A 772 38.63 -23.89 -4.69
CA SER A 772 37.51 -23.00 -4.99
C SER A 772 36.38 -23.78 -5.67
N HIS A 773 35.20 -23.78 -5.06
CA HIS A 773 34.01 -24.45 -5.61
C HIS A 773 33.43 -23.75 -6.85
N MET A 774 33.95 -22.57 -7.19
CA MET A 774 33.60 -21.84 -8.41
C MET A 774 34.44 -22.25 -9.63
N LYS A 775 35.47 -23.08 -9.45
CA LYS A 775 36.37 -23.50 -10.55
C LYS A 775 36.11 -24.95 -10.92
N TRP A 776 35.59 -25.15 -12.11
CA TRP A 776 35.22 -26.46 -12.65
C TRP A 776 36.07 -26.83 -13.85
N LYS A 777 36.15 -28.13 -14.13
CA LYS A 777 36.67 -28.71 -15.37
C LYS A 777 35.83 -29.91 -15.75
N VAL A 778 35.73 -30.17 -17.05
CA VAL A 778 35.03 -31.32 -17.60
C VAL A 778 36.04 -32.19 -18.34
N VAL A 779 36.06 -33.48 -18.02
CA VAL A 779 36.98 -34.46 -18.67
C VAL A 779 36.19 -35.63 -19.25
N ALA A 780 36.78 -36.34 -20.22
CA ALA A 780 36.16 -37.55 -20.76
C ALA A 780 35.99 -38.62 -19.67
N LYS A 781 34.85 -39.32 -19.66
CA LYS A 781 34.55 -40.36 -18.68
C LYS A 781 35.62 -41.46 -18.71
N GLY A 782 36.08 -41.86 -17.52
CA GLY A 782 37.18 -42.82 -17.34
C GLY A 782 38.55 -42.16 -17.22
N SER A 783 38.66 -40.84 -17.41
CA SER A 783 39.86 -40.05 -17.08
C SER A 783 39.86 -39.65 -15.61
N ASN A 784 41.05 -39.41 -15.05
CA ASN A 784 41.18 -38.82 -13.72
C ASN A 784 41.00 -37.30 -13.78
N CYS A 785 40.46 -36.70 -12.72
CA CYS A 785 40.47 -35.25 -12.58
C CYS A 785 41.91 -34.70 -12.57
N PRO A 786 42.15 -33.51 -13.17
CA PRO A 786 43.48 -32.90 -13.17
C PRO A 786 44.00 -32.62 -11.76
N ASN A 787 45.33 -32.47 -11.60
CA ASN A 787 45.93 -32.11 -10.31
C ASN A 787 45.28 -30.85 -9.71
N GLY A 788 44.89 -30.93 -8.43
CA GLY A 788 44.18 -29.86 -7.72
C GLY A 788 42.67 -29.81 -7.98
N PHE A 789 42.12 -30.83 -8.65
CA PHE A 789 40.70 -31.04 -8.86
C PHE A 789 40.30 -32.47 -8.45
N GLU A 790 39.05 -32.62 -8.04
CA GLU A 790 38.43 -33.90 -7.68
C GLU A 790 37.03 -34.01 -8.26
N THR A 791 36.47 -35.23 -8.28
CA THR A 791 35.09 -35.43 -8.74
C THR A 791 34.12 -34.79 -7.75
N GLY A 792 33.22 -33.94 -8.25
CA GLY A 792 32.32 -33.17 -7.40
C GLY A 792 30.94 -32.98 -7.99
N ALA A 793 30.08 -32.31 -7.24
CA ALA A 793 28.79 -31.82 -7.68
C ALA A 793 28.55 -30.41 -7.11
N PRO A 794 27.84 -29.53 -7.85
CA PRO A 794 27.49 -28.21 -7.33
C PRO A 794 26.67 -28.29 -6.05
N GLN A 795 26.96 -27.42 -5.09
CA GLN A 795 26.21 -27.24 -3.85
C GLN A 795 25.26 -26.04 -3.92
N LEU A 796 25.58 -25.07 -4.76
CA LEU A 796 24.84 -23.83 -4.96
C LEU A 796 24.50 -23.60 -6.45
N ALA A 797 23.51 -22.75 -6.73
CA ALA A 797 23.07 -22.45 -8.09
C ALA A 797 24.18 -21.84 -8.95
N VAL A 798 24.96 -20.95 -8.35
CA VAL A 798 26.08 -20.27 -9.02
C VAL A 798 27.21 -21.24 -9.39
N GLU A 799 27.44 -22.27 -8.59
CA GLU A 799 28.37 -23.36 -8.91
C GLU A 799 27.84 -24.23 -10.05
N ASN A 800 26.52 -24.48 -10.06
CA ASN A 800 25.85 -25.22 -11.13
C ASN A 800 26.01 -24.49 -12.47
N LEU A 801 25.86 -23.16 -12.47
CA LEU A 801 26.08 -22.34 -13.66
C LEU A 801 27.55 -22.31 -14.10
N ALA A 802 28.49 -22.25 -13.16
CA ALA A 802 29.92 -22.32 -13.46
C ALA A 802 30.28 -23.66 -14.14
N LEU A 803 29.80 -24.78 -13.61
CA LEU A 803 29.96 -26.10 -14.23
C LEU A 803 29.28 -26.18 -15.60
N LEU A 804 28.05 -25.68 -15.73
CA LEU A 804 27.33 -25.66 -17.01
C LEU A 804 28.09 -24.92 -18.11
N SER A 805 28.74 -23.81 -17.75
CA SER A 805 29.56 -23.03 -18.68
C SER A 805 30.73 -23.85 -19.22
N GLU A 806 31.42 -24.59 -18.35
CA GLU A 806 32.51 -25.49 -18.72
C GLU A 806 32.02 -26.68 -19.58
N ILE A 807 30.87 -27.27 -19.25
CA ILE A 807 30.27 -28.35 -20.06
C ILE A 807 29.96 -27.87 -21.47
N ARG A 808 29.36 -26.69 -21.61
CA ARG A 808 29.02 -26.13 -22.92
C ARG A 808 30.26 -25.78 -23.72
N ALA A 809 31.32 -25.30 -23.06
CA ALA A 809 32.59 -25.00 -23.71
C ALA A 809 33.32 -26.27 -24.22
N GLU A 810 33.41 -27.31 -23.38
CA GLU A 810 34.19 -28.51 -23.68
C GLU A 810 33.40 -29.58 -24.45
N ALA A 811 32.09 -29.68 -24.23
CA ALA A 811 31.27 -30.80 -24.67
C ALA A 811 29.90 -30.41 -25.28
N GLY A 812 29.61 -29.11 -25.41
CA GLY A 812 28.36 -28.60 -26.00
C GLY A 812 27.11 -29.07 -25.24
N ALA A 813 26.24 -29.80 -25.93
CA ALA A 813 24.97 -30.32 -25.39
C ALA A 813 25.12 -31.65 -24.62
N ALA A 814 26.33 -32.14 -24.38
CA ALA A 814 26.57 -33.40 -23.69
C ALA A 814 26.26 -33.34 -22.18
N THR A 815 26.34 -34.49 -21.52
CA THR A 815 26.14 -34.64 -20.08
C THR A 815 27.46 -34.93 -19.36
N ALA A 816 27.64 -34.40 -18.15
CA ALA A 816 28.76 -34.73 -17.27
C ALA A 816 28.29 -35.42 -16.00
N GLN A 817 28.99 -36.49 -15.59
CA GLN A 817 28.70 -37.22 -14.35
C GLN A 817 28.99 -36.36 -13.13
N LEU A 818 28.02 -36.33 -12.21
CA LEU A 818 28.13 -35.68 -10.90
C LEU A 818 28.51 -36.69 -9.81
N ALA A 819 29.28 -36.25 -8.83
CA ALA A 819 29.62 -37.04 -7.65
C ALA A 819 28.59 -36.81 -6.53
N VAL A 820 27.41 -37.43 -6.65
CA VAL A 820 26.35 -37.39 -5.64
C VAL A 820 26.00 -38.82 -5.24
N ASP A 821 25.92 -39.09 -3.94
CA ASP A 821 25.48 -40.38 -3.42
C ASP A 821 23.96 -40.53 -3.56
N LEU A 822 23.51 -41.42 -4.44
CA LEU A 822 22.09 -41.73 -4.61
C LEU A 822 21.46 -42.33 -3.34
N GLY A 823 22.26 -42.95 -2.46
CA GLY A 823 21.80 -43.48 -1.18
C GLY A 823 21.32 -42.40 -0.22
N SER A 824 21.95 -41.23 -0.21
CA SER A 824 21.56 -40.11 0.66
C SER A 824 20.25 -39.43 0.23
N LEU A 825 19.84 -39.60 -1.03
CA LEU A 825 18.56 -39.12 -1.57
C LEU A 825 17.37 -39.98 -1.14
N LEU A 826 17.59 -41.24 -0.75
CA LEU A 826 16.54 -42.21 -0.40
C LEU A 826 16.09 -42.13 1.07
N PHE A 827 16.85 -41.48 1.95
CA PHE A 827 16.52 -41.36 3.38
C PHE A 827 15.61 -40.17 3.73
N GLY A 828 14.93 -39.58 2.72
CA GLY A 828 14.00 -38.47 2.89
C GLY A 828 12.51 -38.81 2.77
N LYS A 829 12.12 -40.10 2.87
CA LYS A 829 10.72 -40.52 2.98
C LYS A 829 10.37 -40.97 4.39
#